data_AF-A0A078JEA6-F1
#
_entry.id   AF-A0A078JEA6-F1
#
_cell.length_a   1.000
_cell.length_b   1.000
_cell.length_c   1.000
_cell.angle_alpha   90.00
_cell.angle_beta   90.00
_cell.angle_gamma   90.00
#
_symmetry.space_group_name_H-M   'P 1'
#
loop_
_entity.id
_entity.type
_entity.pdbx_description
1 polymer ?
#
loop_
_entity_poly.entity_id
_entity_poly.type
_entity_poly.pdbx_seq_one_letter_code
_entity_poly.pdbx_strand_id
1 'polypeptide(L)'
;MAPPPGAAAVDPGWEHGVALDDRKKKVKCNYCGKIVSGGIYRLKQHLARISGEVTYCDKSPEDVSLRMKQILQRCRSSRKNDDDYNANGHSCHDDVEEEEEEGLSRRSKGKKKQQSFSLLRSSGYVDPGWEHGVAQDERKKKVKCSYCGKVVSGGINRFKQHLARIPGEVAPCKAAPEEVYVKIKENMKWHRAGKRQNVPDDVRALTVSHDPEQEEDGEEEEEDGFYGRFSKDKRRSNTRFVSEARPKRARMNSFQYTGCSSRAAVSRREVTSSISKFFHHVGVPLEAANSLYFQKMVELIGLYGEGYVVPSSQLFSDRLLHDQMSTIKGHLRDYRSSWIVTGCSILADTWTNAEGKTMIGFLVSCPRGVYFHSSIDATDVAEDSLSLFNYLDKLVEDIGEENVVQVITQNTSICRSAGKLLEEKRKNLYWSPCAMHSTELVLEDISKLEYVSECLEKSQRITRLIYNQTWLLNLMKNEFTQGMDLLKPETTRHASSFATLQTLMDHKANLRALFQSNSWILSQKSEEGREVEKIVASAAFWKKVQYVLKSVDPVMQVIRMGGGDGGERLYLPYAYGYMCCAKMGIKSIHSDDARKYGPFWRVIDYHWNSLFHHPLYVAAYFFNPAYRYRSDFMAHSEVVRGVNECIVRLEPDNARRITALMQIPDYTSAKGDFGTELAIGTRTELDPAAWWQQHGISCLELQRVAVRILSHTCCSVGCEPKWSVYDQVSGECQSRFARKSRRDLAYVHYNLRLREKQMKRRMHDEGPPQSLNHVLLDRLLPDWLVTCEKEEEEGLEDEDGAEKDDQEDEEEEENCYDDSANNVYGDGEDNVDVYNDDLSDDD
;
A
#
# COMPACT_ATOMS: atom_id res chain seq x y z
N MET A 1 -40.53 44.34 7.63
CA MET A 1 -41.25 43.10 8.03
C MET A 1 -40.83 41.99 7.07
N ALA A 2 -40.57 40.80 7.58
CA ALA A 2 -40.38 39.59 6.76
C ALA A 2 -41.60 38.66 6.93
N PRO A 3 -41.95 37.84 5.93
CA PRO A 3 -42.98 36.80 6.08
C PRO A 3 -42.50 35.68 7.05
N PRO A 4 -43.43 34.93 7.67
CA PRO A 4 -43.10 34.00 8.75
C PRO A 4 -42.43 32.70 8.27
N PRO A 5 -41.58 32.07 9.10
CA PRO A 5 -41.01 30.76 8.82
C PRO A 5 -42.01 29.64 9.14
N GLY A 6 -42.08 28.59 8.30
CA GLY A 6 -42.74 27.34 8.69
C GLY A 6 -43.60 26.65 7.63
N ALA A 7 -42.99 26.15 6.56
CA ALA A 7 -43.59 25.10 5.74
C ALA A 7 -42.51 24.05 5.39
N ALA A 8 -42.41 23.00 6.21
CA ALA A 8 -41.54 21.87 5.88
C ALA A 8 -42.09 21.18 4.63
N ALA A 9 -41.29 21.11 3.56
CA ALA A 9 -41.72 20.52 2.29
C ALA A 9 -42.15 19.06 2.50
N VAL A 10 -43.46 18.80 2.38
CA VAL A 10 -44.02 17.46 2.57
C VAL A 10 -43.51 16.57 1.45
N ASP A 11 -42.83 15.48 1.81
CA ASP A 11 -42.27 14.55 0.84
C ASP A 11 -43.40 14.02 -0.09
N PRO A 12 -43.31 14.20 -1.44
CA PRO A 12 -44.38 13.82 -2.38
C PRO A 12 -44.74 12.32 -2.38
N GLY A 13 -43.94 11.46 -1.74
CA GLY A 13 -44.32 10.06 -1.53
C GLY A 13 -45.56 9.91 -0.64
N TRP A 14 -45.86 10.87 0.26
CA TRP A 14 -46.99 10.79 1.20
C TRP A 14 -48.35 10.92 0.52
N GLU A 15 -48.44 11.51 -0.67
CA GLU A 15 -49.66 11.53 -1.50
C GLU A 15 -50.09 10.11 -1.93
N HIS A 16 -49.14 9.17 -1.92
CA HIS A 16 -49.32 7.81 -2.44
C HIS A 16 -49.27 6.70 -1.37
N GLY A 17 -49.17 7.05 -0.08
CA GLY A 17 -49.25 6.09 1.01
C GLY A 17 -49.45 6.69 2.40
N VAL A 18 -50.23 6.01 3.23
CA VAL A 18 -50.63 6.46 4.58
C VAL A 18 -49.73 5.82 5.65
N ALA A 19 -49.25 6.62 6.61
CA ALA A 19 -48.51 6.11 7.77
C ALA A 19 -49.43 5.28 8.68
N LEU A 20 -48.92 4.15 9.20
CA LEU A 20 -49.63 3.29 10.16
C LEU A 20 -49.04 3.36 11.58
N ASP A 21 -48.07 4.23 11.80
CA ASP A 21 -47.42 4.50 13.07
C ASP A 21 -47.04 5.99 13.17
N ASP A 22 -47.13 6.56 14.38
CA ASP A 22 -46.81 7.99 14.60
C ASP A 22 -45.34 8.31 14.27
N ARG A 23 -44.46 7.29 14.38
CA ARG A 23 -43.04 7.36 14.01
C ARG A 23 -42.78 7.19 12.50
N LYS A 24 -43.83 7.04 11.68
CA LYS A 24 -43.82 7.00 10.20
C LYS A 24 -42.88 5.94 9.59
N LYS A 25 -42.58 4.86 10.31
CA LYS A 25 -41.69 3.76 9.87
C LYS A 25 -42.41 2.66 9.08
N LYS A 26 -43.74 2.54 9.20
CA LYS A 26 -44.59 1.60 8.45
C LYS A 26 -45.61 2.39 7.61
N VAL A 27 -45.53 2.26 6.29
CA VAL A 27 -46.38 3.02 5.36
C VAL A 27 -47.19 2.06 4.50
N LYS A 28 -48.50 2.29 4.37
CA LYS A 28 -49.40 1.50 3.53
C LYS A 28 -49.50 2.15 2.15
N CYS A 29 -49.19 1.40 1.09
CA CYS A 29 -49.32 1.86 -0.28
C CYS A 29 -50.80 1.99 -0.68
N ASN A 30 -51.20 3.17 -1.17
CA ASN A 30 -52.60 3.45 -1.53
C ASN A 30 -53.11 2.61 -2.72
N TYR A 31 -52.21 2.15 -3.61
CA TYR A 31 -52.58 1.42 -4.83
C TYR A 31 -52.71 -0.10 -4.66
N CYS A 32 -51.86 -0.71 -3.84
CA CYS A 32 -51.85 -2.17 -3.65
C CYS A 32 -52.23 -2.62 -2.23
N GLY A 33 -52.35 -1.69 -1.28
CA GLY A 33 -52.65 -1.99 0.12
C GLY A 33 -51.50 -2.59 0.92
N LYS A 34 -50.36 -2.92 0.28
CA LYS A 34 -49.19 -3.50 0.95
C LYS A 34 -48.55 -2.49 1.91
N ILE A 35 -48.19 -2.97 3.10
CA ILE A 35 -47.44 -2.22 4.10
C ILE A 35 -45.95 -2.42 3.80
N VAL A 36 -45.19 -1.32 3.75
CA VAL A 36 -43.73 -1.31 3.64
C VAL A 36 -43.11 -0.81 4.94
N SER A 37 -42.11 -1.54 5.44
CA SER A 37 -41.29 -1.16 6.59
C SER A 37 -40.06 -0.39 6.12
N GLY A 38 -39.67 0.65 6.86
CA GLY A 38 -38.57 1.57 6.50
C GLY A 38 -39.02 2.93 5.95
N GLY A 39 -40.27 3.34 6.22
CA GLY A 39 -40.77 4.68 5.96
C GLY A 39 -40.90 5.06 4.47
N ILE A 40 -41.05 6.36 4.21
CA ILE A 40 -41.48 6.88 2.90
C ILE A 40 -40.52 6.57 1.76
N TYR A 41 -39.21 6.48 2.04
CA TYR A 41 -38.20 6.10 1.05
C TYR A 41 -38.43 4.70 0.47
N ARG A 42 -38.85 3.74 1.30
CA ARG A 42 -39.20 2.37 0.85
C ARG A 42 -40.51 2.34 0.06
N LEU A 43 -41.46 3.24 0.37
CA LEU A 43 -42.65 3.43 -0.47
C LEU A 43 -42.27 3.97 -1.86
N LYS A 44 -41.37 4.97 -1.94
CA LYS A 44 -40.87 5.47 -3.23
C LYS A 44 -40.25 4.35 -4.07
N GLN A 45 -39.40 3.51 -3.49
CA GLN A 45 -38.81 2.35 -4.20
C GLN A 45 -39.88 1.38 -4.73
N HIS A 46 -40.88 1.06 -3.90
CA HIS A 46 -42.03 0.22 -4.25
C HIS A 46 -42.85 0.81 -5.42
N LEU A 47 -43.14 2.10 -5.40
CA LEU A 47 -43.91 2.79 -6.46
C LEU A 47 -43.10 2.98 -7.75
N ALA A 48 -41.81 3.29 -7.63
CA ALA A 48 -40.89 3.50 -8.76
C ALA A 48 -40.58 2.22 -9.57
N ARG A 49 -41.09 1.06 -9.15
CA ARG A 49 -40.83 -0.26 -9.77
C ARG A 49 -39.33 -0.55 -9.97
N ILE A 50 -38.49 -0.11 -9.04
CA ILE A 50 -37.04 -0.40 -9.03
C ILE A 50 -36.81 -1.72 -8.29
N SER A 51 -36.05 -2.64 -8.88
CA SER A 51 -35.68 -3.91 -8.23
C SER A 51 -34.77 -3.67 -7.02
N GLY A 52 -35.07 -4.31 -5.90
CA GLY A 52 -34.35 -4.15 -4.63
C GLY A 52 -35.04 -4.88 -3.48
N GLU A 53 -34.72 -4.50 -2.25
CA GLU A 53 -35.18 -5.16 -1.00
C GLU A 53 -36.71 -5.08 -0.76
N VAL A 54 -37.45 -4.32 -1.57
CA VAL A 54 -38.90 -4.18 -1.47
C VAL A 54 -39.54 -4.52 -2.82
N THR A 55 -40.43 -5.51 -2.82
CA THR A 55 -41.24 -5.89 -3.99
C THR A 55 -41.96 -4.69 -4.58
N TYR A 56 -41.96 -4.52 -5.91
CA TYR A 56 -42.57 -3.37 -6.58
C TYR A 56 -44.11 -3.36 -6.57
N CYS A 57 -44.71 -2.25 -7.03
CA CYS A 57 -46.15 -2.06 -7.13
C CYS A 57 -46.67 -2.25 -8.58
N ASP A 58 -47.34 -3.39 -8.85
CA ASP A 58 -48.05 -3.60 -10.13
C ASP A 58 -49.21 -2.61 -10.34
N LYS A 59 -49.84 -2.16 -9.26
CA LYS A 59 -51.03 -1.29 -9.30
C LYS A 59 -50.73 0.21 -9.30
N SER A 60 -49.46 0.62 -9.18
CA SER A 60 -49.09 2.04 -9.30
C SER A 60 -49.28 2.51 -10.74
N PRO A 61 -49.91 3.68 -10.98
CA PRO A 61 -49.89 4.37 -12.26
C PRO A 61 -48.45 4.61 -12.77
N GLU A 62 -48.28 4.70 -14.09
CA GLU A 62 -46.96 4.81 -14.72
C GLU A 62 -46.36 6.21 -14.58
N ASP A 63 -47.19 7.27 -14.57
CA ASP A 63 -46.77 8.64 -14.29
C ASP A 63 -46.27 8.80 -12.84
N VAL A 64 -46.96 8.20 -11.87
CA VAL A 64 -46.52 8.12 -10.47
C VAL A 64 -45.22 7.32 -10.37
N SER A 65 -45.11 6.20 -11.09
CA SER A 65 -43.89 5.39 -11.11
C SER A 65 -42.69 6.16 -11.68
N LEU A 66 -42.90 6.92 -12.76
CA LEU A 66 -41.86 7.73 -13.40
C LEU A 66 -41.43 8.92 -12.50
N ARG A 67 -42.38 9.65 -11.91
CA ARG A 67 -42.08 10.73 -10.95
C ARG A 67 -41.28 10.20 -9.75
N MET A 68 -41.63 9.03 -9.22
CA MET A 68 -40.88 8.42 -8.11
C MET A 68 -39.48 7.93 -8.49
N LYS A 69 -39.25 7.47 -9.73
CA LYS A 69 -37.90 7.21 -10.26
C LYS A 69 -37.05 8.49 -10.28
N GLN A 70 -37.59 9.56 -10.88
CA GLN A 70 -36.90 10.85 -11.00
C GLN A 70 -36.52 11.44 -9.64
N ILE A 71 -37.44 11.41 -8.66
CA ILE A 71 -37.18 11.87 -7.28
C ILE A 71 -36.06 11.03 -6.63
N LEU A 72 -36.09 9.70 -6.77
CA LEU A 72 -35.04 8.82 -6.22
C LEU A 72 -33.68 9.01 -6.90
N GLN A 73 -33.66 9.35 -8.19
CA GLN A 73 -32.43 9.70 -8.92
C GLN A 73 -31.88 11.05 -8.45
N ARG A 74 -32.71 12.10 -8.34
CA ARG A 74 -32.26 13.43 -7.87
C ARG A 74 -31.70 13.39 -6.44
N CYS A 75 -32.28 12.58 -5.55
CA CYS A 75 -31.73 12.34 -4.21
C CYS A 75 -30.42 11.51 -4.20
N ARG A 76 -30.10 10.76 -5.27
CA ARG A 76 -28.80 10.10 -5.42
C ARG A 76 -27.72 11.06 -5.95
N SER A 77 -28.09 12.01 -6.81
CA SER A 77 -27.18 13.06 -7.26
C SER A 77 -26.81 14.04 -6.15
N SER A 78 -27.77 14.52 -5.35
CA SER A 78 -27.48 15.46 -4.24
C SER A 78 -26.45 14.89 -3.26
N ARG A 79 -26.60 13.61 -2.89
CA ARG A 79 -25.65 12.86 -2.04
C ARG A 79 -24.28 12.56 -2.67
N LYS A 80 -23.99 13.11 -3.85
CA LYS A 80 -22.65 13.13 -4.46
C LYS A 80 -22.08 14.55 -4.62
N ASN A 81 -22.86 15.57 -4.29
CA ASN A 81 -22.48 16.98 -4.44
C ASN A 81 -22.32 17.69 -3.08
N ASP A 82 -22.90 17.15 -1.99
CA ASP A 82 -22.76 17.71 -0.64
C ASP A 82 -21.34 17.54 -0.04
N ASP A 83 -20.51 16.63 -0.60
CA ASP A 83 -19.10 16.42 -0.21
C ASP A 83 -18.10 17.28 -1.04
N ASP A 84 -18.57 17.99 -2.09
CA ASP A 84 -17.68 18.65 -3.07
C ASP A 84 -18.26 19.97 -3.61
N TYR A 85 -18.64 20.90 -2.73
CA TYR A 85 -18.77 22.33 -3.07
C TYR A 85 -18.72 23.25 -1.83
N ASN A 86 -17.53 23.80 -1.53
CA ASN A 86 -17.42 25.03 -0.74
C ASN A 86 -16.28 25.93 -1.25
N ALA A 87 -16.35 26.31 -2.52
CA ALA A 87 -15.55 27.38 -3.10
C ALA A 87 -16.36 28.11 -4.19
N ASN A 88 -16.40 29.45 -4.11
CA ASN A 88 -16.82 30.42 -5.12
C ASN A 88 -18.12 30.15 -5.91
N GLY A 89 -19.16 30.92 -5.62
CA GLY A 89 -20.10 31.38 -6.66
C GLY A 89 -19.79 32.81 -7.09
N HIS A 90 -20.18 33.20 -8.31
CA HIS A 90 -20.76 34.51 -8.67
C HIS A 90 -21.41 34.44 -10.07
N SER A 91 -22.29 35.39 -10.42
CA SER A 91 -23.23 35.28 -11.54
C SER A 91 -22.91 36.12 -12.79
N CYS A 92 -23.20 35.54 -13.97
CA CYS A 92 -23.88 36.16 -15.12
C CYS A 92 -24.47 34.99 -15.98
N HIS A 93 -25.67 34.97 -16.57
CA HIS A 93 -26.62 35.92 -17.19
C HIS A 93 -26.44 36.04 -18.74
N ASP A 94 -27.57 35.96 -19.46
CA ASP A 94 -27.79 36.07 -20.94
C ASP A 94 -27.19 34.93 -21.83
N ASP A 95 -27.79 34.48 -22.95
CA ASP A 95 -29.18 34.61 -23.47
C ASP A 95 -29.53 33.56 -24.57
N VAL A 96 -30.80 33.07 -24.58
CA VAL A 96 -31.80 32.88 -25.68
C VAL A 96 -31.51 32.08 -26.99
N GLU A 97 -32.60 31.74 -27.73
CA GLU A 97 -32.79 31.00 -29.01
C GLU A 97 -32.70 29.45 -28.91
N GLU A 98 -33.75 28.60 -29.02
CA GLU A 98 -34.98 28.45 -29.88
C GLU A 98 -34.72 27.72 -31.24
N GLU A 99 -35.16 26.46 -31.42
CA GLU A 99 -36.34 25.95 -32.20
C GLU A 99 -36.06 25.69 -33.72
N GLU A 100 -36.80 24.89 -34.51
CA GLU A 100 -37.83 23.84 -34.26
C GLU A 100 -37.22 22.42 -34.52
N GLU A 101 -37.66 21.42 -35.31
CA GLU A 101 -38.85 20.98 -36.11
C GLU A 101 -38.83 19.42 -36.00
N GLU A 102 -39.82 18.74 -35.41
CA GLU A 102 -41.00 18.10 -36.02
C GLU A 102 -40.75 17.01 -37.12
N GLY A 103 -41.72 16.09 -37.29
CA GLY A 103 -41.51 14.87 -38.10
C GLY A 103 -42.45 13.68 -37.83
N LEU A 104 -43.75 13.93 -37.67
CA LEU A 104 -44.74 12.93 -37.25
C LEU A 104 -45.30 12.03 -38.37
N SER A 105 -45.56 10.75 -38.06
CA SER A 105 -46.69 10.02 -38.66
C SER A 105 -47.24 8.86 -37.79
N ARG A 106 -48.42 8.34 -38.13
CA ARG A 106 -49.34 7.67 -37.19
C ARG A 106 -49.80 6.25 -37.60
N ARG A 107 -49.50 5.30 -36.71
CA ARG A 107 -50.48 4.46 -35.96
C ARG A 107 -51.42 3.50 -36.73
N SER A 108 -51.44 2.23 -36.33
CA SER A 108 -52.57 1.30 -36.51
C SER A 108 -52.77 0.40 -35.27
N LYS A 109 -53.95 -0.20 -35.08
CA LYS A 109 -54.35 -0.91 -33.84
C LYS A 109 -54.75 -2.38 -34.09
N GLY A 110 -54.30 -3.28 -33.21
CA GLY A 110 -54.84 -4.63 -33.07
C GLY A 110 -54.65 -5.19 -31.65
N LYS A 111 -55.72 -5.66 -31.02
CA LYS A 111 -55.71 -6.56 -29.84
C LYS A 111 -56.26 -7.93 -30.32
N LYS A 112 -56.11 -9.09 -29.68
CA LYS A 112 -55.92 -9.39 -28.25
C LYS A 112 -55.57 -10.89 -28.06
N LYS A 113 -54.49 -11.25 -27.34
CA LYS A 113 -54.48 -12.43 -26.44
C LYS A 113 -53.27 -12.42 -25.50
N GLN A 114 -53.44 -13.02 -24.32
CA GLN A 114 -52.39 -13.12 -23.30
C GLN A 114 -51.62 -14.43 -23.46
N GLN A 115 -50.30 -14.39 -23.29
CA GLN A 115 -49.54 -15.37 -22.52
C GLN A 115 -48.23 -14.73 -22.04
N SER A 116 -47.78 -15.10 -20.84
CA SER A 116 -46.66 -14.44 -20.16
C SER A 116 -45.31 -14.97 -20.67
N PHE A 117 -44.62 -14.20 -21.51
CA PHE A 117 -43.23 -14.47 -21.82
C PHE A 117 -42.30 -13.96 -20.73
N SER A 118 -41.70 -14.89 -20.00
CA SER A 118 -40.55 -14.63 -19.13
C SER A 118 -39.35 -14.24 -19.99
N LEU A 119 -38.98 -12.96 -19.99
CA LEU A 119 -37.86 -12.48 -20.79
C LEU A 119 -36.50 -13.00 -20.25
N LEU A 120 -35.69 -13.47 -21.20
CA LEU A 120 -34.23 -13.42 -21.21
C LEU A 120 -33.48 -14.14 -20.06
N ARG A 121 -33.26 -15.45 -20.27
CA ARG A 121 -31.90 -16.01 -20.14
C ARG A 121 -31.42 -16.47 -21.52
N SER A 122 -30.86 -15.54 -22.27
CA SER A 122 -30.24 -15.79 -23.58
C SER A 122 -28.71 -15.66 -23.49
N SER A 123 -28.10 -16.47 -22.63
CA SER A 123 -26.67 -16.83 -22.75
C SER A 123 -26.63 -18.24 -23.32
N GLY A 124 -25.83 -18.47 -24.36
CA GLY A 124 -25.82 -19.72 -25.16
C GLY A 124 -25.28 -20.97 -24.46
N TYR A 125 -25.22 -20.98 -23.12
CA TYR A 125 -24.70 -22.10 -22.34
C TYR A 125 -25.68 -23.28 -22.33
N VAL A 126 -25.41 -24.29 -23.18
CA VAL A 126 -26.05 -25.60 -23.10
C VAL A 126 -25.40 -26.38 -21.95
N ASP A 127 -26.20 -26.71 -20.93
CA ASP A 127 -25.74 -27.49 -19.78
C ASP A 127 -25.29 -28.91 -20.23
N PRO A 128 -24.03 -29.33 -19.99
CA PRO A 128 -23.52 -30.64 -20.44
C PRO A 128 -24.30 -31.85 -19.96
N GLY A 129 -25.15 -31.73 -18.92
CA GLY A 129 -26.08 -32.80 -18.54
C GLY A 129 -27.05 -33.19 -19.66
N TRP A 130 -27.33 -32.30 -20.63
CA TRP A 130 -28.24 -32.58 -21.75
C TRP A 130 -27.60 -33.46 -22.85
N GLU A 131 -26.27 -33.61 -22.87
CA GLU A 131 -25.57 -34.56 -23.76
C GLU A 131 -25.92 -36.03 -23.42
N HIS A 132 -26.51 -36.26 -22.25
CA HIS A 132 -26.61 -37.59 -21.63
C HIS A 132 -28.03 -37.96 -21.18
N GLY A 133 -29.02 -37.10 -21.43
CA GLY A 133 -30.42 -37.37 -21.10
C GLY A 133 -31.41 -36.46 -21.81
N VAL A 134 -32.58 -37.01 -22.14
CA VAL A 134 -33.60 -36.36 -22.97
C VAL A 134 -34.72 -35.79 -22.11
N ALA A 135 -35.13 -34.55 -22.35
CA ALA A 135 -36.29 -33.95 -21.66
C ALA A 135 -37.58 -34.75 -21.95
N GLN A 136 -38.46 -34.90 -20.96
CA GLN A 136 -39.74 -35.61 -21.11
C GLN A 136 -40.97 -34.69 -20.92
N ASP A 137 -40.77 -33.46 -20.44
CA ASP A 137 -41.79 -32.40 -20.47
C ASP A 137 -41.18 -31.17 -21.17
N GLU A 138 -41.99 -30.37 -21.88
CA GLU A 138 -41.56 -29.10 -22.51
C GLU A 138 -40.88 -28.15 -21.51
N ARG A 139 -41.36 -28.15 -20.26
CA ARG A 139 -40.83 -27.35 -19.14
C ARG A 139 -39.52 -27.90 -18.56
N LYS A 140 -38.91 -28.92 -19.19
CA LYS A 140 -37.63 -29.56 -18.83
C LYS A 140 -37.53 -30.03 -17.37
N LYS A 141 -38.67 -30.38 -16.73
CA LYS A 141 -38.75 -30.78 -15.32
C LYS A 141 -38.52 -32.28 -15.08
N LYS A 142 -38.67 -33.12 -16.10
CA LYS A 142 -38.26 -34.53 -16.10
C LYS A 142 -37.22 -34.78 -17.20
N VAL A 143 -36.20 -35.58 -16.89
CA VAL A 143 -35.13 -35.96 -17.81
C VAL A 143 -34.95 -37.48 -17.80
N LYS A 144 -34.98 -38.13 -18.95
CA LYS A 144 -34.74 -39.57 -19.11
C LYS A 144 -33.26 -39.84 -19.33
N CYS A 145 -32.67 -40.73 -18.53
CA CYS A 145 -31.28 -41.16 -18.69
C CYS A 145 -31.08 -41.97 -19.98
N SER A 146 -30.10 -41.59 -20.80
CA SER A 146 -29.75 -42.36 -22.00
C SER A 146 -29.08 -43.70 -21.68
N TYR A 147 -28.46 -43.85 -20.51
CA TYR A 147 -27.73 -45.09 -20.12
C TYR A 147 -28.60 -46.13 -19.40
N CYS A 148 -29.40 -45.71 -18.42
CA CYS A 148 -30.22 -46.64 -17.61
C CYS A 148 -31.73 -46.52 -17.85
N GLY A 149 -32.17 -45.69 -18.81
CA GLY A 149 -33.58 -45.47 -19.15
C GLY A 149 -34.43 -44.77 -18.08
N LYS A 150 -33.94 -44.62 -16.85
CA LYS A 150 -34.68 -44.05 -15.71
C LYS A 150 -35.01 -42.57 -15.95
N VAL A 151 -36.25 -42.18 -15.64
CA VAL A 151 -36.68 -40.78 -15.65
C VAL A 151 -36.41 -40.17 -14.27
N VAL A 152 -35.70 -39.04 -14.24
CA VAL A 152 -35.42 -38.24 -13.06
C VAL A 152 -36.29 -36.99 -13.08
N SER A 153 -37.11 -36.80 -12.04
CA SER A 153 -37.89 -35.59 -11.79
C SER A 153 -37.04 -34.54 -11.06
N GLY A 154 -37.35 -33.26 -11.27
CA GLY A 154 -36.62 -32.12 -10.69
C GLY A 154 -35.57 -31.48 -11.62
N GLY A 155 -35.63 -31.78 -12.91
CA GLY A 155 -34.85 -31.13 -13.96
C GLY A 155 -33.36 -31.48 -13.99
N ILE A 156 -32.61 -30.75 -14.82
CA ILE A 156 -31.23 -31.10 -15.20
C ILE A 156 -30.26 -31.21 -14.02
N ASN A 157 -30.47 -30.47 -12.94
CA ASN A 157 -29.57 -30.46 -11.78
C ASN A 157 -29.67 -31.77 -10.97
N ARG A 158 -30.88 -32.30 -10.79
CA ARG A 158 -31.08 -33.65 -10.20
C ARG A 158 -30.63 -34.76 -11.16
N PHE A 159 -30.78 -34.55 -12.46
CA PHE A 159 -30.25 -35.46 -13.46
C PHE A 159 -28.71 -35.57 -13.43
N LYS A 160 -28.00 -34.44 -13.25
CA LYS A 160 -26.54 -34.46 -13.07
C LYS A 160 -26.10 -35.15 -11.77
N GLN A 161 -26.87 -35.07 -10.68
CA GLN A 161 -26.59 -35.85 -9.45
C GLN A 161 -26.68 -37.37 -9.68
N HIS A 162 -27.66 -37.81 -10.47
CA HIS A 162 -27.83 -39.21 -10.87
C HIS A 162 -26.64 -39.73 -11.69
N LEU A 163 -26.13 -38.94 -12.65
CA LEU A 163 -24.94 -39.29 -13.44
C LEU A 163 -23.64 -39.23 -12.62
N ALA A 164 -23.45 -38.18 -11.81
CA ALA A 164 -22.29 -38.02 -10.91
C ALA A 164 -22.35 -38.91 -9.65
N ARG A 165 -23.19 -39.96 -9.66
CA ARG A 165 -23.44 -40.97 -8.62
C ARG A 165 -23.40 -40.43 -7.17
N ILE A 166 -23.98 -39.26 -6.93
CA ILE A 166 -23.96 -38.62 -5.60
C ILE A 166 -25.05 -39.25 -4.72
N PRO A 167 -24.76 -39.74 -3.50
CA PRO A 167 -25.79 -40.21 -2.58
C PRO A 167 -26.71 -39.06 -2.14
N GLY A 168 -28.02 -39.33 -2.09
CA GLY A 168 -29.05 -38.33 -1.81
C GLY A 168 -30.40 -38.68 -2.45
N GLU A 169 -31.24 -37.68 -2.70
CA GLU A 169 -32.64 -37.82 -3.15
C GLU A 169 -32.87 -38.55 -4.50
N VAL A 170 -31.82 -38.88 -5.27
CA VAL A 170 -31.95 -39.58 -6.56
C VAL A 170 -30.93 -40.71 -6.65
N ALA A 171 -31.41 -41.96 -6.73
CA ALA A 171 -30.55 -43.13 -6.83
C ALA A 171 -29.57 -43.05 -8.03
N PRO A 172 -28.29 -43.43 -7.85
CA PRO A 172 -27.21 -43.21 -8.81
C PRO A 172 -27.33 -44.07 -10.09
N CYS A 173 -26.73 -43.61 -11.18
CA CYS A 173 -26.66 -44.37 -12.43
C CYS A 173 -25.58 -45.45 -12.37
N LYS A 174 -26.01 -46.72 -12.37
CA LYS A 174 -25.11 -47.89 -12.43
C LYS A 174 -24.60 -48.22 -13.84
N ALA A 175 -25.19 -47.63 -14.89
CA ALA A 175 -24.89 -47.94 -16.30
C ALA A 175 -24.18 -46.80 -17.06
N ALA A 176 -23.94 -45.65 -16.42
CA ALA A 176 -23.16 -44.56 -17.03
C ALA A 176 -21.65 -44.85 -16.97
N PRO A 177 -20.90 -44.69 -18.08
CA PRO A 177 -19.45 -44.85 -18.13
C PRO A 177 -18.70 -43.97 -17.12
N GLU A 178 -17.51 -44.38 -16.71
CA GLU A 178 -16.74 -43.66 -15.67
C GLU A 178 -16.29 -42.27 -16.11
N GLU A 179 -15.94 -42.10 -17.39
CA GLU A 179 -15.62 -40.81 -18.01
C GLU A 179 -16.78 -39.81 -17.89
N VAL A 180 -18.02 -40.29 -18.09
CA VAL A 180 -19.25 -39.48 -17.97
C VAL A 180 -19.52 -39.12 -16.51
N TYR A 181 -19.26 -40.05 -15.59
CA TYR A 181 -19.30 -39.78 -14.14
C TYR A 181 -18.30 -38.66 -13.77
N VAL A 182 -17.04 -38.73 -14.22
CA VAL A 182 -16.02 -37.71 -13.96
C VAL A 182 -16.41 -36.36 -14.57
N LYS A 183 -16.70 -36.31 -15.89
CA LYS A 183 -17.08 -35.09 -16.62
C LYS A 183 -18.24 -34.34 -15.94
N ILE A 184 -19.29 -35.05 -15.54
CA ILE A 184 -20.46 -34.45 -14.89
C ILE A 184 -20.18 -34.10 -13.41
N LYS A 185 -19.37 -34.87 -12.68
CA LYS A 185 -18.93 -34.56 -11.31
C LYS A 185 -18.11 -33.26 -11.25
N GLU A 186 -17.27 -33.01 -12.26
CA GLU A 186 -16.48 -31.77 -12.36
C GLU A 186 -17.31 -30.57 -12.80
N ASN A 187 -18.23 -30.73 -13.77
CA ASN A 187 -19.22 -29.70 -14.08
C ASN A 187 -20.09 -29.32 -12.86
N MET A 188 -20.38 -30.28 -11.98
CA MET A 188 -21.09 -30.04 -10.71
C MET A 188 -20.23 -29.39 -9.62
N LYS A 189 -18.89 -29.51 -9.65
CA LYS A 189 -17.98 -28.67 -8.83
C LYS A 189 -18.10 -27.19 -9.26
N TRP A 190 -18.06 -26.92 -10.56
CA TRP A 190 -18.17 -25.56 -11.11
C TRP A 190 -19.44 -24.82 -10.65
N HIS A 191 -20.60 -25.47 -10.65
CA HIS A 191 -21.83 -24.84 -10.14
C HIS A 191 -21.89 -24.67 -8.61
N ARG A 192 -21.04 -25.37 -7.84
CA ARG A 192 -20.87 -25.12 -6.40
C ARG A 192 -19.90 -23.96 -6.14
N ALA A 193 -18.83 -23.83 -6.94
CA ALA A 193 -17.94 -22.67 -6.93
C ALA A 193 -18.66 -21.40 -7.42
N GLY A 194 -19.51 -21.49 -8.44
CA GLY A 194 -20.33 -20.37 -8.95
C GLY A 194 -21.38 -19.81 -7.97
N LYS A 195 -21.45 -20.34 -6.74
CA LYS A 195 -22.23 -19.77 -5.61
C LYS A 195 -21.35 -19.35 -4.42
N ARG A 196 -20.02 -19.42 -4.56
CA ARG A 196 -18.98 -19.00 -3.61
C ARG A 196 -17.75 -18.51 -4.38
N GLN A 197 -17.76 -17.25 -4.80
CA GLN A 197 -16.51 -16.62 -5.27
C GLN A 197 -15.52 -16.49 -4.10
N ASN A 198 -14.23 -16.58 -4.42
CA ASN A 198 -13.08 -16.10 -3.64
C ASN A 198 -12.83 -16.70 -2.24
N VAL A 199 -12.47 -17.98 -2.17
CA VAL A 199 -11.47 -18.48 -1.19
C VAL A 199 -10.63 -19.60 -1.84
N PRO A 200 -9.28 -19.55 -1.84
CA PRO A 200 -8.43 -20.68 -2.23
C PRO A 200 -8.47 -21.85 -1.24
N ASP A 201 -8.19 -23.08 -1.69
CA ASP A 201 -8.43 -24.31 -0.90
C ASP A 201 -7.60 -24.44 0.41
N ASP A 202 -6.50 -23.69 0.60
CA ASP A 202 -5.67 -23.73 1.82
C ASP A 202 -6.44 -23.39 3.12
N VAL A 203 -7.55 -22.65 3.03
CA VAL A 203 -8.39 -22.30 4.20
C VAL A 203 -9.23 -23.50 4.68
N ARG A 204 -9.39 -24.54 3.86
CA ARG A 204 -10.35 -25.62 4.12
C ARG A 204 -9.94 -26.60 5.22
N ALA A 205 -8.71 -26.53 5.70
CA ALA A 205 -8.25 -27.30 6.85
C ALA A 205 -8.81 -26.80 8.21
N LEU A 206 -9.44 -25.62 8.25
CA LEU A 206 -9.81 -24.91 9.49
C LEU A 206 -11.32 -24.94 9.82
N THR A 207 -12.08 -25.91 9.28
CA THR A 207 -13.50 -26.10 9.65
C THR A 207 -13.84 -27.57 9.89
N VAL A 208 -13.77 -27.98 11.16
CA VAL A 208 -14.45 -29.20 11.64
C VAL A 208 -15.94 -28.93 11.71
N SER A 209 -16.77 -29.86 11.24
CA SER A 209 -18.22 -29.75 11.35
C SER A 209 -18.70 -29.94 12.80
N HIS A 210 -19.69 -29.18 13.22
CA HIS A 210 -20.70 -29.64 14.18
C HIS A 210 -22.06 -29.59 13.48
N ASP A 211 -22.84 -30.66 13.62
CA ASP A 211 -24.28 -30.62 13.38
C ASP A 211 -24.96 -29.99 14.61
N PRO A 212 -26.08 -29.27 14.45
CA PRO A 212 -26.81 -28.64 15.55
C PRO A 212 -27.61 -29.67 16.38
N GLU A 213 -27.91 -29.32 17.63
CA GLU A 213 -28.59 -30.21 18.58
C GLU A 213 -30.05 -30.56 18.20
N GLN A 214 -30.55 -31.65 18.81
CA GLN A 214 -31.96 -31.78 19.16
C GLN A 214 -32.09 -31.53 20.67
N GLU A 215 -32.82 -30.49 21.06
CA GLU A 215 -33.46 -30.38 22.37
C GLU A 215 -34.96 -30.16 22.14
N GLU A 216 -35.79 -30.84 22.93
CA GLU A 216 -37.23 -30.58 23.07
C GLU A 216 -37.50 -30.18 24.52
N ASP A 217 -38.20 -29.07 24.69
CA ASP A 217 -39.09 -28.63 25.77
C ASP A 217 -38.74 -28.92 27.26
N GLY A 218 -38.66 -27.83 28.04
CA GLY A 218 -38.67 -27.81 29.51
C GLY A 218 -38.83 -26.37 30.03
N GLU A 219 -39.96 -26.08 30.69
CA GLU A 219 -40.34 -24.73 31.16
C GLU A 219 -40.00 -24.51 32.66
N GLU A 220 -40.59 -23.47 33.28
CA GLU A 220 -40.46 -23.01 34.67
C GLU A 220 -39.12 -22.27 34.97
N GLU A 221 -39.10 -20.94 35.16
CA GLU A 221 -39.54 -20.16 36.34
C GLU A 221 -38.55 -20.28 37.54
N GLU A 222 -38.18 -19.23 38.28
CA GLU A 222 -38.85 -17.94 38.53
C GLU A 222 -37.84 -16.77 38.76
N GLU A 223 -38.29 -15.70 39.44
CA GLU A 223 -37.64 -14.40 39.73
C GLU A 223 -36.41 -14.53 40.70
N ASP A 224 -35.64 -13.50 41.10
CA ASP A 224 -35.84 -12.04 41.16
C ASP A 224 -34.47 -11.30 41.13
N GLY A 225 -34.43 -9.96 41.21
CA GLY A 225 -33.23 -9.15 40.97
C GLY A 225 -32.86 -8.09 42.02
N PHE A 226 -32.30 -6.98 41.50
CA PHE A 226 -32.14 -5.66 42.14
C PHE A 226 -30.90 -5.34 43.04
N TYR A 227 -29.98 -4.54 42.48
CA TYR A 227 -29.10 -3.51 43.09
C TYR A 227 -28.46 -3.66 44.49
N GLY A 228 -27.15 -3.37 44.56
CA GLY A 228 -26.76 -2.10 45.23
C GLY A 228 -25.53 -2.02 46.18
N ARG A 229 -24.45 -1.39 45.66
CA ARG A 229 -23.71 -0.25 46.28
C ARG A 229 -22.96 -0.42 47.64
N PHE A 230 -21.62 -0.30 47.62
CA PHE A 230 -20.67 0.26 48.65
C PHE A 230 -20.92 -0.04 50.17
N SER A 231 -19.96 -0.44 51.00
CA SER A 231 -18.77 0.37 51.36
C SER A 231 -17.92 -0.22 52.53
N LYS A 232 -16.62 0.12 52.55
CA LYS A 232 -15.75 0.44 53.73
C LYS A 232 -15.30 -0.55 54.84
N ASP A 233 -13.99 -0.46 55.09
CA ASP A 233 -13.25 -0.33 56.37
C ASP A 233 -13.32 -1.40 57.49
N LYS A 234 -12.21 -2.16 57.63
CA LYS A 234 -11.25 -2.14 58.78
C LYS A 234 -10.06 -3.07 58.49
N ARG A 235 -8.80 -2.61 58.46
CA ARG A 235 -7.89 -2.09 59.52
C ARG A 235 -7.15 -3.18 60.31
N ARG A 236 -5.80 -3.05 60.34
CA ARG A 236 -4.85 -3.44 61.43
C ARG A 236 -4.58 -4.95 61.62
N SER A 237 -3.40 -5.39 62.09
CA SER A 237 -2.08 -4.74 62.26
C SER A 237 -0.97 -5.77 62.56
N ASN A 238 0.28 -5.47 62.16
CA ASN A 238 1.54 -6.07 62.64
C ASN A 238 1.75 -7.59 62.34
N THR A 239 2.97 -8.15 62.38
CA THR A 239 4.27 -7.61 62.85
C THR A 239 5.42 -7.99 61.90
N ARG A 240 6.54 -7.26 61.98
CA ARG A 240 7.83 -7.55 61.33
C ARG A 240 8.42 -8.90 61.80
N PHE A 241 9.21 -9.57 60.96
CA PHE A 241 10.68 -9.65 61.13
C PHE A 241 11.39 -10.19 59.87
N VAL A 242 12.71 -10.06 59.83
CA VAL A 242 13.60 -10.34 58.68
C VAL A 242 14.52 -11.53 58.98
N SER A 243 14.77 -12.40 58.00
CA SER A 243 16.03 -13.16 57.87
C SER A 243 16.14 -13.83 56.50
N GLU A 244 17.33 -13.80 55.90
CA GLU A 244 17.65 -14.48 54.64
C GLU A 244 18.20 -15.89 54.88
N ALA A 245 17.93 -16.83 53.97
CA ALA A 245 18.80 -17.99 53.73
C ALA A 245 18.52 -18.65 52.36
N ARG A 246 19.47 -18.54 51.42
CA ARG A 246 19.68 -19.49 50.29
C ARG A 246 20.84 -20.44 50.65
N PRO A 247 21.17 -21.46 49.84
CA PRO A 247 20.31 -22.54 49.32
C PRO A 247 20.95 -23.92 49.54
N LYS A 248 20.21 -25.04 49.45
CA LYS A 248 20.81 -26.39 49.27
C LYS A 248 20.08 -27.23 48.21
N ARG A 249 20.87 -27.99 47.44
CA ARG A 249 20.42 -28.80 46.28
C ARG A 249 20.16 -30.26 46.65
N ALA A 250 19.12 -30.81 46.04
CA ALA A 250 18.97 -32.18 45.55
C ALA A 250 19.35 -33.39 46.45
N ARG A 251 18.33 -34.21 46.76
CA ARG A 251 18.36 -35.64 46.39
C ARG A 251 16.95 -36.14 46.03
N MET A 252 16.85 -37.33 45.48
CA MET A 252 15.74 -37.80 44.64
C MET A 252 15.23 -39.16 45.11
N ASN A 253 13.90 -39.34 45.27
CA ASN A 253 13.15 -40.52 44.77
C ASN A 253 11.65 -40.54 45.13
N SER A 254 10.93 -41.36 44.34
CA SER A 254 9.64 -42.03 44.63
C SER A 254 8.34 -41.22 44.63
N PHE A 255 7.62 -41.36 43.51
CA PHE A 255 6.16 -41.49 43.37
C PHE A 255 5.28 -41.39 44.62
N GLN A 256 4.28 -40.50 44.56
CA GLN A 256 2.90 -40.83 44.93
C GLN A 256 1.94 -40.25 43.87
N TYR A 257 0.98 -41.05 43.43
CA TYR A 257 0.06 -40.70 42.34
C TYR A 257 -1.28 -40.23 42.92
N THR A 258 -1.36 -38.93 43.22
CA THR A 258 -2.62 -38.22 43.51
C THR A 258 -2.62 -36.94 42.68
N GLY A 259 -3.59 -36.68 41.79
CA GLY A 259 -4.91 -37.27 41.66
C GLY A 259 -5.91 -36.13 41.72
N CYS A 260 -6.39 -35.68 40.56
CA CYS A 260 -7.18 -34.44 40.39
C CYS A 260 -6.46 -33.17 40.88
N SER A 261 -5.46 -32.70 40.11
CA SER A 261 -5.21 -31.25 40.06
C SER A 261 -6.26 -30.65 39.13
N SER A 262 -7.05 -29.69 39.62
CA SER A 262 -7.93 -28.90 38.76
C SER A 262 -7.08 -28.17 37.70
N ARG A 263 -7.44 -28.27 36.42
CA ARG A 263 -6.74 -27.52 35.35
C ARG A 263 -6.75 -26.03 35.69
N ALA A 264 -5.59 -25.50 36.08
CA ALA A 264 -5.39 -24.08 36.25
C ALA A 264 -5.51 -23.42 34.88
N ALA A 265 -6.67 -22.81 34.59
CA ALA A 265 -6.91 -22.12 33.34
C ALA A 265 -5.96 -20.91 33.24
N VAL A 266 -4.84 -21.08 32.52
CA VAL A 266 -3.77 -20.09 32.40
C VAL A 266 -4.37 -18.77 31.94
N SER A 267 -4.23 -17.74 32.77
CA SER A 267 -4.98 -16.50 32.57
C SER A 267 -4.49 -15.77 31.32
N ARG A 268 -5.38 -15.08 30.59
CA ARG A 268 -4.99 -14.23 29.46
C ARG A 268 -3.85 -13.25 29.83
N ARG A 269 -3.89 -12.72 31.05
CA ARG A 269 -2.85 -11.83 31.61
C ARG A 269 -1.48 -12.49 31.71
N GLU A 270 -1.43 -13.78 32.06
CA GLU A 270 -0.21 -14.57 32.22
C GLU A 270 0.41 -14.96 30.88
N VAL A 271 -0.43 -15.33 29.89
CA VAL A 271 -0.01 -15.54 28.50
C VAL A 271 0.56 -14.25 27.91
N THR A 272 -0.17 -13.13 28.03
CA THR A 272 0.30 -11.82 27.55
C THR A 272 1.56 -11.34 28.28
N SER A 273 1.69 -11.60 29.59
CA SER A 273 2.92 -11.29 30.34
C SER A 273 4.11 -12.12 29.85
N SER A 274 3.89 -13.39 29.52
CA SER A 274 4.94 -14.29 29.03
C SER A 274 5.42 -13.91 27.62
N ILE A 275 4.49 -13.57 26.72
CA ILE A 275 4.80 -13.01 25.40
C ILE A 275 5.58 -11.69 25.54
N SER A 276 5.11 -10.78 26.39
CA SER A 276 5.77 -9.49 26.63
C SER A 276 7.21 -9.68 27.15
N LYS A 277 7.42 -10.58 28.11
CA LYS A 277 8.77 -10.91 28.63
C LYS A 277 9.70 -11.40 27.53
N PHE A 278 9.23 -12.25 26.61
CA PHE A 278 10.04 -12.74 25.50
C PHE A 278 10.47 -11.60 24.55
N PHE A 279 9.54 -10.75 24.14
CA PHE A 279 9.83 -9.61 23.26
C PHE A 279 10.89 -8.67 23.85
N HIS A 280 10.70 -8.24 25.11
CA HIS A 280 11.64 -7.34 25.78
C HIS A 280 12.99 -8.00 26.10
N HIS A 281 13.02 -9.30 26.42
CA HIS A 281 14.28 -10.00 26.73
C HIS A 281 15.18 -10.17 25.49
N VAL A 282 14.58 -10.49 24.34
CA VAL A 282 15.31 -10.82 23.09
C VAL A 282 15.45 -9.60 22.16
N GLY A 283 14.88 -8.45 22.53
CA GLY A 283 14.93 -7.23 21.71
C GLY A 283 14.10 -7.30 20.43
N VAL A 284 13.04 -8.11 20.42
CA VAL A 284 12.16 -8.27 19.25
C VAL A 284 11.30 -7.01 19.09
N PRO A 285 11.33 -6.29 17.95
CA PRO A 285 10.52 -5.10 17.76
C PRO A 285 9.03 -5.41 17.92
N LEU A 286 8.30 -4.56 18.64
CA LEU A 286 6.92 -4.81 19.07
C LEU A 286 5.97 -5.03 17.90
N GLU A 287 6.26 -4.46 16.73
CA GLU A 287 5.50 -4.64 15.48
C GLU A 287 5.50 -6.10 14.99
N ALA A 288 6.43 -6.96 15.44
CA ALA A 288 6.39 -8.39 15.13
C ALA A 288 5.13 -9.09 15.70
N ALA A 289 4.52 -8.55 16.76
CA ALA A 289 3.23 -9.05 17.27
C ALA A 289 2.08 -8.86 16.26
N ASN A 290 2.22 -7.92 15.32
CA ASN A 290 1.27 -7.65 14.25
C ASN A 290 1.55 -8.49 12.97
N SER A 291 2.52 -9.40 13.01
CA SER A 291 2.78 -10.33 11.89
C SER A 291 1.73 -11.44 11.86
N LEU A 292 1.22 -11.75 10.66
CA LEU A 292 0.35 -12.92 10.44
C LEU A 292 1.04 -14.24 10.86
N TYR A 293 2.38 -14.33 10.74
CA TYR A 293 3.12 -15.51 11.18
C TYR A 293 3.15 -15.64 12.70
N PHE A 294 3.28 -14.53 13.44
CA PHE A 294 3.21 -14.53 14.90
C PHE A 294 1.80 -14.91 15.38
N GLN A 295 0.77 -14.30 14.80
CA GLN A 295 -0.63 -14.61 15.10
C GLN A 295 -0.93 -16.11 14.84
N LYS A 296 -0.49 -16.63 13.69
CA LYS A 296 -0.70 -18.04 13.33
C LYS A 296 0.11 -19.01 14.19
N MET A 297 1.30 -18.61 14.66
CA MET A 297 2.09 -19.39 15.63
C MET A 297 1.32 -19.52 16.96
N VAL A 298 0.80 -18.42 17.50
CA VAL A 298 0.02 -18.43 18.75
C VAL A 298 -1.27 -19.25 18.59
N GLU A 299 -1.97 -19.11 17.47
CA GLU A 299 -3.16 -19.92 17.13
C GLU A 299 -2.84 -21.43 17.11
N LEU A 300 -1.79 -21.84 16.37
CA LEU A 300 -1.43 -23.25 16.22
C LEU A 300 -0.91 -23.88 17.52
N ILE A 301 -0.18 -23.14 18.36
CA ILE A 301 0.22 -23.62 19.68
C ILE A 301 -1.01 -23.78 20.59
N GLY A 302 -1.95 -22.83 20.55
CA GLY A 302 -3.21 -22.91 21.30
C GLY A 302 -4.10 -24.09 20.87
N LEU A 303 -4.13 -24.40 19.56
CA LEU A 303 -4.86 -25.55 19.00
C LEU A 303 -4.18 -26.91 19.28
N TYR A 304 -2.85 -26.94 19.45
CA TYR A 304 -2.13 -28.16 19.82
C TYR A 304 -2.32 -28.50 21.31
N GLY A 305 -2.28 -27.49 22.18
CA GLY A 305 -2.50 -27.65 23.61
C GLY A 305 -1.31 -28.25 24.38
N GLU A 306 -1.64 -28.94 25.48
CA GLU A 306 -0.66 -29.52 26.40
C GLU A 306 0.21 -30.60 25.72
N GLY A 307 1.54 -30.43 25.76
CA GLY A 307 2.50 -31.41 25.22
C GLY A 307 3.32 -30.92 24.02
N TYR A 308 3.07 -29.73 23.48
CA TYR A 308 3.95 -29.15 22.45
C TYR A 308 5.36 -28.90 23.00
N VAL A 309 6.38 -29.49 22.36
CA VAL A 309 7.80 -29.26 22.68
C VAL A 309 8.39 -28.31 21.65
N VAL A 310 8.88 -27.16 22.11
CA VAL A 310 9.57 -26.17 21.26
C VAL A 310 10.87 -26.78 20.69
N PRO A 311 11.13 -26.73 19.37
CA PRO A 311 12.35 -27.27 18.78
C PRO A 311 13.63 -26.57 19.27
N SER A 312 14.77 -27.27 19.18
CA SER A 312 16.08 -26.67 19.46
C SER A 312 16.50 -25.67 18.38
N SER A 313 17.33 -24.69 18.77
CA SER A 313 17.89 -23.68 17.86
C SER A 313 18.59 -24.28 16.64
N GLN A 314 19.32 -25.39 16.82
CA GLN A 314 19.97 -26.14 15.74
C GLN A 314 18.96 -26.60 14.66
N LEU A 315 17.77 -27.08 15.06
CA LEU A 315 16.76 -27.52 14.10
C LEU A 315 16.18 -26.35 13.28
N PHE A 316 16.12 -25.15 13.88
CA PHE A 316 15.76 -23.92 13.17
C PHE A 316 16.84 -23.49 12.17
N SER A 317 18.12 -23.50 12.57
CA SER A 317 19.24 -23.07 11.72
C SER A 317 19.50 -23.97 10.51
N ASP A 318 19.30 -25.28 10.64
CA ASP A 318 19.59 -26.26 9.59
C ASP A 318 18.33 -26.67 8.81
N ARG A 319 17.56 -27.63 9.36
CA ARG A 319 16.51 -28.33 8.61
C ARG A 319 15.31 -27.43 8.32
N LEU A 320 14.78 -26.74 9.33
CA LEU A 320 13.57 -25.94 9.15
C LEU A 320 13.83 -24.76 8.22
N LEU A 321 15.03 -24.17 8.24
CA LEU A 321 15.44 -23.16 7.27
C LEU A 321 15.39 -23.72 5.83
N HIS A 322 15.97 -24.89 5.59
CA HIS A 322 15.94 -25.53 4.27
C HIS A 322 14.52 -25.90 3.83
N ASP A 323 13.69 -26.43 4.73
CA ASP A 323 12.29 -26.76 4.45
C ASP A 323 11.50 -25.48 4.07
N GLN A 324 11.73 -24.34 4.74
CA GLN A 324 11.16 -23.04 4.35
C GLN A 324 11.70 -22.51 3.02
N MET A 325 13.00 -22.65 2.73
CA MET A 325 13.55 -22.30 1.41
C MET A 325 12.88 -23.10 0.28
N SER A 326 12.67 -24.41 0.48
CA SER A 326 11.99 -25.28 -0.47
C SER A 326 10.52 -24.89 -0.63
N THR A 327 9.83 -24.56 0.46
CA THR A 327 8.47 -24.00 0.43
C THR A 327 8.42 -22.70 -0.38
N ILE A 328 9.32 -21.73 -0.14
CA ILE A 328 9.38 -20.46 -0.88
C ILE A 328 9.63 -20.71 -2.37
N LYS A 329 10.66 -21.48 -2.72
CA LYS A 329 10.97 -21.87 -4.12
C LYS A 329 9.78 -22.55 -4.80
N GLY A 330 9.01 -23.34 -4.07
CA GLY A 330 7.76 -23.95 -4.53
C GLY A 330 6.73 -22.93 -5.05
N HIS A 331 6.53 -21.84 -4.31
CA HIS A 331 5.63 -20.72 -4.67
C HIS A 331 6.19 -19.84 -5.79
N LEU A 332 7.51 -19.72 -5.93
CA LEU A 332 8.13 -18.90 -6.99
C LEU A 332 8.05 -19.54 -8.39
N ARG A 333 7.68 -20.83 -8.50
CA ARG A 333 7.40 -21.46 -9.81
C ARG A 333 6.23 -20.78 -10.52
N ASP A 334 5.19 -20.43 -9.78
CA ASP A 334 4.03 -19.68 -10.26
C ASP A 334 4.41 -18.29 -10.81
N TYR A 335 5.44 -17.65 -10.23
CA TYR A 335 5.91 -16.34 -10.67
C TYR A 335 6.71 -16.51 -11.96
N ARG A 336 7.67 -17.45 -11.96
CA ARG A 336 8.50 -17.82 -13.12
C ARG A 336 7.65 -18.17 -14.35
N SER A 337 6.53 -18.88 -14.17
CA SER A 337 5.66 -19.27 -15.29
C SER A 337 4.99 -18.09 -16.00
N SER A 338 4.89 -16.90 -15.40
CA SER A 338 4.30 -15.73 -16.08
C SER A 338 5.30 -14.91 -16.89
N TRP A 339 6.62 -15.02 -16.66
CA TRP A 339 7.62 -14.14 -17.29
C TRP A 339 7.72 -14.33 -18.81
N ILE A 340 7.37 -15.52 -19.32
CA ILE A 340 7.24 -15.80 -20.76
C ILE A 340 6.25 -14.84 -21.42
N VAL A 341 5.19 -14.43 -20.69
CA VAL A 341 4.14 -13.51 -21.14
C VAL A 341 4.40 -12.08 -20.69
N THR A 342 4.66 -11.87 -19.40
CA THR A 342 4.73 -10.53 -18.77
C THR A 342 6.13 -9.94 -18.71
N GLY A 343 7.17 -10.74 -18.92
CA GLY A 343 8.52 -10.43 -18.46
C GLY A 343 8.63 -10.33 -16.93
N CYS A 344 9.80 -9.91 -16.48
CA CYS A 344 10.09 -9.42 -15.13
C CYS A 344 11.10 -8.25 -15.18
N SER A 345 11.09 -7.42 -14.14
CA SER A 345 12.13 -6.42 -13.87
C SER A 345 13.04 -6.89 -12.74
N ILE A 346 14.37 -6.80 -12.90
CA ILE A 346 15.32 -6.95 -11.79
C ILE A 346 15.41 -5.60 -11.07
N LEU A 347 15.43 -5.60 -9.73
CA LEU A 347 15.59 -4.41 -8.90
C LEU A 347 16.85 -4.55 -8.05
N ALA A 348 17.80 -3.63 -8.19
CA ALA A 348 18.92 -3.48 -7.27
C ALA A 348 18.63 -2.32 -6.31
N ASP A 349 18.50 -2.63 -5.02
CA ASP A 349 18.15 -1.69 -3.96
C ASP A 349 19.29 -1.61 -2.94
N THR A 350 19.79 -0.40 -2.68
CA THR A 350 20.98 -0.17 -1.83
C THR A 350 20.58 0.42 -0.49
N TRP A 351 21.10 -0.12 0.61
CA TRP A 351 20.99 0.46 1.94
C TRP A 351 22.32 0.33 2.70
N THR A 352 22.64 1.31 3.55
CA THR A 352 23.69 1.17 4.55
C THR A 352 23.13 0.36 5.73
N ASN A 353 23.92 -0.59 6.24
CA ASN A 353 23.59 -1.40 7.40
C ASN A 353 24.01 -0.70 8.71
N ALA A 354 23.65 -1.25 9.87
CA ALA A 354 24.01 -0.67 11.18
C ALA A 354 25.53 -0.68 11.48
N GLU A 355 26.32 -1.47 10.75
CA GLU A 355 27.80 -1.51 10.83
C GLU A 355 28.46 -0.50 9.85
N GLY A 356 27.69 0.36 9.19
CA GLY A 356 28.19 1.34 8.19
C GLY A 356 28.46 0.77 6.80
N LYS A 357 28.22 -0.53 6.57
CA LYS A 357 28.51 -1.25 5.32
C LYS A 357 27.40 -1.02 4.29
N THR A 358 27.80 -0.86 3.03
CA THR A 358 26.87 -0.68 1.91
C THR A 358 26.38 -2.03 1.43
N MET A 359 25.09 -2.32 1.58
CA MET A 359 24.46 -3.56 1.15
C MET A 359 23.64 -3.31 -0.13
N ILE A 360 23.71 -4.23 -1.09
CA ILE A 360 22.82 -4.24 -2.26
C ILE A 360 21.96 -5.51 -2.23
N GLY A 361 20.64 -5.32 -2.19
CA GLY A 361 19.65 -6.38 -2.32
C GLY A 361 19.10 -6.46 -3.73
N PHE A 362 19.04 -7.67 -4.27
CA PHE A 362 18.52 -7.95 -5.60
C PHE A 362 17.15 -8.61 -5.48
N LEU A 363 16.12 -7.92 -5.98
CA LEU A 363 14.74 -8.40 -6.04
C LEU A 363 14.33 -8.59 -7.50
N VAL A 364 13.27 -9.36 -7.73
CA VAL A 364 12.68 -9.57 -9.06
C VAL A 364 11.19 -9.31 -8.98
N SER A 365 10.69 -8.51 -9.93
CA SER A 365 9.34 -7.95 -9.95
C SER A 365 8.56 -8.40 -11.19
N CYS A 366 7.32 -8.86 -10.99
CA CYS A 366 6.37 -9.20 -12.05
C CYS A 366 4.94 -8.95 -11.53
N PRO A 367 3.89 -8.97 -12.38
CA PRO A 367 2.50 -8.75 -11.95
C PRO A 367 2.02 -9.72 -10.85
N ARG A 368 2.60 -10.93 -10.76
CA ARG A 368 2.27 -11.90 -9.71
C ARG A 368 2.89 -11.55 -8.34
N GLY A 369 3.86 -10.64 -8.29
CA GLY A 369 4.48 -10.13 -7.07
C GLY A 369 5.97 -9.84 -7.22
N VAL A 370 6.56 -9.34 -6.13
CA VAL A 370 8.01 -9.19 -5.96
C VAL A 370 8.53 -10.28 -5.04
N TYR A 371 9.70 -10.82 -5.35
CA TYR A 371 10.44 -11.74 -4.48
C TYR A 371 11.91 -11.31 -4.38
N PHE A 372 12.58 -11.67 -3.28
CA PHE A 372 13.98 -11.38 -3.03
C PHE A 372 14.85 -12.52 -3.58
N HIS A 373 15.81 -12.21 -4.45
CA HIS A 373 16.72 -13.19 -5.05
C HIS A 373 17.95 -13.40 -4.15
N SER A 374 18.70 -12.34 -3.86
CA SER A 374 19.94 -12.39 -3.07
C SER A 374 20.31 -11.01 -2.55
N SER A 375 21.38 -10.92 -1.75
CA SER A 375 22.06 -9.65 -1.47
C SER A 375 23.56 -9.86 -1.39
N ILE A 376 24.30 -8.79 -1.63
CA ILE A 376 25.75 -8.70 -1.51
C ILE A 376 26.10 -7.62 -0.49
N ASP A 377 27.20 -7.84 0.23
CA ASP A 377 27.98 -6.73 0.76
C ASP A 377 28.66 -6.07 -0.44
N ALA A 378 28.50 -4.76 -0.54
CA ALA A 378 28.96 -3.93 -1.64
C ALA A 378 29.82 -2.76 -1.13
N THR A 379 30.34 -2.83 0.10
CA THR A 379 31.19 -1.78 0.68
C THR A 379 32.40 -1.49 -0.22
N ASP A 380 33.14 -2.53 -0.63
CA ASP A 380 34.27 -2.42 -1.57
C ASP A 380 33.85 -2.34 -3.07
N VAL A 381 32.54 -2.47 -3.35
CA VAL A 381 31.98 -2.53 -4.72
C VAL A 381 31.25 -1.23 -5.08
N ALA A 382 30.92 -0.39 -4.10
CA ALA A 382 30.19 0.86 -4.28
C ALA A 382 30.93 1.87 -5.17
N GLU A 383 32.26 1.75 -5.29
CA GLU A 383 33.11 2.59 -6.13
C GLU A 383 33.39 1.99 -7.52
N ASP A 384 33.27 0.66 -7.71
CA ASP A 384 33.56 -0.02 -8.97
C ASP A 384 32.30 -0.42 -9.75
N SER A 385 32.04 0.33 -10.83
CA SER A 385 30.95 0.05 -11.76
C SER A 385 31.11 -1.26 -12.55
N LEU A 386 32.33 -1.77 -12.73
CA LEU A 386 32.57 -3.04 -13.44
C LEU A 386 32.17 -4.23 -12.56
N SER A 387 32.54 -4.22 -11.28
CA SER A 387 32.07 -5.21 -10.29
C SER A 387 30.56 -5.21 -10.14
N LEU A 388 29.92 -4.04 -10.07
CA LEU A 388 28.45 -3.95 -10.06
C LEU A 388 27.83 -4.52 -11.35
N PHE A 389 28.37 -4.17 -12.53
CA PHE A 389 27.95 -4.74 -13.81
C PHE A 389 28.04 -6.27 -13.82
N ASN A 390 29.14 -6.85 -13.35
CA ASN A 390 29.33 -8.30 -13.29
C ASN A 390 28.28 -9.00 -12.40
N TYR A 391 27.83 -8.37 -11.31
CA TYR A 391 26.71 -8.89 -10.51
C TYR A 391 25.37 -8.78 -11.23
N LEU A 392 25.07 -7.64 -11.87
CA LEU A 392 23.81 -7.45 -12.60
C LEU A 392 23.68 -8.38 -13.82
N ASP A 393 24.74 -8.51 -14.59
CA ASP A 393 24.82 -9.39 -15.76
C ASP A 393 24.64 -10.86 -15.38
N LYS A 394 25.29 -11.32 -14.30
CA LYS A 394 25.07 -12.66 -13.76
C LYS A 394 23.62 -12.87 -13.31
N LEU A 395 22.96 -11.88 -12.71
CA LEU A 395 21.56 -11.99 -12.30
C LEU A 395 20.62 -12.12 -13.50
N VAL A 396 20.96 -11.51 -14.65
CA VAL A 396 20.25 -11.75 -15.92
C VAL A 396 20.46 -13.19 -16.40
N GLU A 397 21.66 -13.76 -16.26
CA GLU A 397 21.94 -15.17 -16.60
C GLU A 397 21.20 -16.17 -15.68
N ASP A 398 21.18 -15.91 -14.35
CA ASP A 398 20.46 -16.73 -13.36
C ASP A 398 18.91 -16.64 -13.49
N ILE A 399 18.39 -15.76 -14.36
CA ILE A 399 16.95 -15.51 -14.62
C ILE A 399 16.53 -15.86 -16.07
N GLY A 400 17.45 -15.80 -17.03
CA GLY A 400 17.19 -15.89 -18.47
C GLY A 400 16.88 -14.52 -19.08
N GLU A 401 17.69 -14.10 -20.06
CA GLU A 401 17.59 -12.78 -20.70
C GLU A 401 16.22 -12.56 -21.36
N GLU A 402 15.61 -13.61 -21.92
CA GLU A 402 14.28 -13.58 -22.54
C GLU A 402 13.14 -13.25 -21.55
N ASN A 403 13.39 -13.43 -20.25
CA ASN A 403 12.46 -13.10 -19.18
C ASN A 403 12.64 -11.67 -18.67
N VAL A 404 13.82 -11.06 -18.83
CA VAL A 404 14.12 -9.72 -18.30
C VAL A 404 13.72 -8.64 -19.31
N VAL A 405 12.90 -7.68 -18.90
CA VAL A 405 12.56 -6.50 -19.71
C VAL A 405 13.42 -5.29 -19.30
N GLN A 406 13.71 -5.14 -18.01
CA GLN A 406 14.59 -4.10 -17.51
C GLN A 406 15.33 -4.48 -16.21
N VAL A 407 16.43 -3.80 -15.96
CA VAL A 407 17.17 -3.81 -14.67
C VAL A 407 17.14 -2.41 -14.08
N ILE A 408 16.56 -2.26 -12.89
CA ILE A 408 16.33 -0.98 -12.22
C ILE A 408 17.34 -0.80 -11.09
N THR A 409 18.02 0.35 -11.04
CA THR A 409 19.02 0.71 -10.01
C THR A 409 18.74 2.09 -9.42
N GLN A 410 19.47 2.51 -8.38
CA GLN A 410 19.54 3.93 -8.01
C GLN A 410 20.20 4.76 -9.12
N ASN A 411 20.08 6.10 -9.07
CA ASN A 411 20.53 7.03 -10.13
C ASN A 411 21.94 7.59 -9.84
N THR A 412 22.81 6.78 -9.22
CA THR A 412 24.19 7.16 -8.88
C THR A 412 25.09 7.07 -10.10
N SER A 413 26.26 7.74 -10.10
CA SER A 413 27.27 7.63 -11.16
C SER A 413 27.66 6.17 -11.44
N ILE A 414 28.00 5.41 -10.40
CA ILE A 414 28.40 4.01 -10.49
C ILE A 414 27.29 3.13 -11.09
N CYS A 415 26.04 3.32 -10.65
CA CYS A 415 24.89 2.59 -11.22
C CYS A 415 24.64 2.94 -12.69
N ARG A 416 24.80 4.22 -13.08
CA ARG A 416 24.67 4.65 -14.49
C ARG A 416 25.74 4.04 -15.39
N SER A 417 26.98 3.94 -14.92
CA SER A 417 28.06 3.28 -15.67
C SER A 417 27.84 1.76 -15.79
N ALA A 418 27.51 1.09 -14.69
CA ALA A 418 27.21 -0.34 -14.67
C ALA A 418 26.00 -0.70 -15.56
N GLY A 419 24.98 0.15 -15.56
CA GLY A 419 23.78 0.02 -16.39
C GLY A 419 24.05 0.15 -17.89
N LYS A 420 24.88 1.12 -18.28
CA LYS A 420 25.33 1.26 -19.69
C LYS A 420 26.09 0.03 -20.18
N LEU A 421 27.06 -0.46 -19.39
CA LEU A 421 27.78 -1.70 -19.70
C LEU A 421 26.82 -2.89 -19.86
N LEU A 422 25.75 -2.95 -19.06
CA LEU A 422 24.72 -3.97 -19.17
C LEU A 422 23.93 -3.85 -20.48
N GLU A 423 23.51 -2.67 -20.91
CA GLU A 423 22.84 -2.44 -22.21
C GLU A 423 23.79 -2.56 -23.41
N GLU A 424 25.09 -2.41 -23.19
CA GLU A 424 26.13 -2.68 -24.18
C GLU A 424 26.27 -4.18 -24.45
N LYS A 425 26.25 -5.02 -23.40
CA LYS A 425 26.27 -6.50 -23.53
C LYS A 425 24.90 -7.10 -23.90
N ARG A 426 23.81 -6.66 -23.24
CA ARG A 426 22.46 -7.26 -23.29
C ARG A 426 21.52 -6.41 -24.15
N LYS A 427 21.41 -6.75 -25.43
CA LYS A 427 20.63 -5.96 -26.40
C LYS A 427 19.11 -6.10 -26.28
N ASN A 428 18.60 -7.11 -25.57
CA ASN A 428 17.15 -7.41 -25.53
C ASN A 428 16.43 -6.91 -24.27
N LEU A 429 17.14 -6.21 -23.37
CA LEU A 429 16.60 -5.61 -22.13
C LEU A 429 17.06 -4.16 -21.98
N TYR A 430 16.38 -3.38 -21.15
CA TYR A 430 16.79 -2.03 -20.76
C TYR A 430 17.52 -2.01 -19.40
N TRP A 431 18.32 -0.98 -19.16
CA TRP A 431 18.65 -0.53 -17.80
C TRP A 431 17.91 0.78 -17.53
N SER A 432 17.40 0.98 -16.30
CA SER A 432 16.68 2.21 -15.95
C SER A 432 17.02 2.72 -14.53
N PRO A 433 17.12 4.05 -14.33
CA PRO A 433 17.09 4.63 -12.99
C PRO A 433 15.73 4.42 -12.32
N CYS A 434 15.75 4.15 -11.02
CA CYS A 434 14.59 4.10 -10.14
C CYS A 434 13.87 5.46 -10.12
N ALA A 435 12.64 5.50 -10.64
CA ALA A 435 11.86 6.73 -10.77
C ALA A 435 11.65 7.43 -9.41
N MET A 436 11.31 6.69 -8.34
CA MET A 436 11.11 7.25 -7.00
C MET A 436 12.35 7.97 -6.46
N HIS A 437 13.54 7.38 -6.64
CA HIS A 437 14.79 8.01 -6.23
C HIS A 437 15.15 9.21 -7.12
N SER A 438 14.86 9.16 -8.43
CA SER A 438 14.95 10.34 -9.29
C SER A 438 13.94 11.44 -8.91
N THR A 439 12.78 11.11 -8.34
CA THR A 439 11.84 12.13 -7.82
C THR A 439 12.36 12.72 -6.51
N GLU A 440 13.03 11.92 -5.68
CA GLU A 440 13.72 12.41 -4.50
C GLU A 440 14.86 13.38 -4.86
N LEU A 441 15.65 13.10 -5.91
CA LEU A 441 16.66 14.02 -6.43
C LEU A 441 16.06 15.33 -6.98
N VAL A 442 14.88 15.28 -7.61
CA VAL A 442 14.13 16.49 -8.01
C VAL A 442 13.72 17.31 -6.76
N LEU A 443 13.22 16.66 -5.71
CA LEU A 443 12.89 17.35 -4.46
C LEU A 443 14.13 17.90 -3.73
N GLU A 444 15.26 17.17 -3.78
CA GLU A 444 16.55 17.59 -3.23
C GLU A 444 17.02 18.88 -3.89
N ASP A 445 17.10 18.94 -5.22
CA ASP A 445 17.59 20.14 -5.92
C ASP A 445 16.56 21.28 -5.92
N ILE A 446 15.26 20.98 -5.76
CA ILE A 446 14.27 22.00 -5.42
C ILE A 446 14.54 22.58 -4.02
N SER A 447 14.95 21.76 -3.05
CA SER A 447 15.26 22.23 -1.69
C SER A 447 16.50 23.15 -1.65
N LYS A 448 17.44 22.96 -2.59
CA LYS A 448 18.65 23.79 -2.78
C LYS A 448 18.38 25.13 -3.46
N LEU A 449 17.18 25.40 -3.96
CA LEU A 449 16.82 26.73 -4.46
C LEU A 449 16.81 27.70 -3.27
N GLU A 450 17.58 28.79 -3.32
CA GLU A 450 17.79 29.78 -2.24
C GLU A 450 16.50 30.17 -1.47
N TYR A 451 15.40 30.42 -2.18
CA TYR A 451 14.16 30.81 -1.55
C TYR A 451 13.39 29.65 -0.89
N VAL A 452 13.71 28.39 -1.25
CA VAL A 452 13.22 27.16 -0.64
C VAL A 452 14.10 26.76 0.54
N SER A 453 15.43 26.84 0.43
CA SER A 453 16.35 26.49 1.53
C SER A 453 16.11 27.37 2.76
N GLU A 454 16.10 28.70 2.60
CA GLU A 454 15.79 29.67 3.67
C GLU A 454 14.37 29.47 4.26
N CYS A 455 13.46 28.84 3.51
CA CYS A 455 12.13 28.47 3.99
C CYS A 455 12.15 27.18 4.84
N LEU A 456 12.94 26.18 4.43
CA LEU A 456 13.13 24.92 5.15
C LEU A 456 13.96 25.14 6.43
N GLU A 457 15.08 25.86 6.37
CA GLU A 457 15.93 26.18 7.53
C GLU A 457 15.14 26.87 8.65
N LYS A 458 14.33 27.89 8.30
CA LYS A 458 13.46 28.59 9.26
C LYS A 458 12.34 27.71 9.80
N SER A 459 11.92 26.69 9.06
CA SER A 459 10.94 25.70 9.50
C SER A 459 11.57 24.63 10.42
N GLN A 460 12.81 24.24 10.15
CA GLN A 460 13.62 23.36 11.01
C GLN A 460 13.94 24.04 12.35
N ARG A 461 14.23 25.35 12.39
CA ARG A 461 14.36 26.09 13.67
C ARG A 461 13.08 26.06 14.50
N ILE A 462 11.89 26.14 13.87
CA ILE A 462 10.61 25.99 14.57
C ILE A 462 10.48 24.59 15.18
N THR A 463 10.81 23.51 14.45
CA THR A 463 10.67 22.15 14.99
C THR A 463 11.74 21.85 16.04
N ARG A 464 13.02 22.15 15.79
CA ARG A 464 14.11 21.92 16.76
C ARG A 464 13.79 22.55 18.12
N LEU A 465 13.49 23.85 18.17
CA LEU A 465 13.12 24.52 19.43
C LEU A 465 11.97 23.82 20.17
N ILE A 466 10.91 23.41 19.45
CA ILE A 466 9.74 22.77 20.06
C ILE A 466 10.07 21.36 20.56
N TYR A 467 10.85 20.57 19.83
CA TYR A 467 11.11 19.16 20.15
C TYR A 467 12.26 18.98 21.14
N ASN A 468 13.22 19.91 21.18
CA ASN A 468 14.28 19.96 22.20
C ASN A 468 13.72 20.29 23.60
N GLN A 469 12.65 21.09 23.66
CA GLN A 469 12.08 21.54 24.92
C GLN A 469 10.87 20.70 25.30
N THR A 470 11.06 19.66 26.12
CA THR A 470 10.01 18.74 26.59
C THR A 470 8.75 19.45 27.12
N TRP A 471 8.90 20.59 27.80
CA TRP A 471 7.76 21.40 28.27
C TRP A 471 6.98 22.04 27.12
N LEU A 472 7.68 22.54 26.09
CA LEU A 472 7.12 23.21 24.92
C LEU A 472 6.49 22.20 23.95
N LEU A 473 7.12 21.03 23.77
CA LEU A 473 6.56 19.87 23.06
C LEU A 473 5.24 19.41 23.68
N ASN A 474 5.21 19.27 25.01
CA ASN A 474 4.00 18.88 25.75
C ASN A 474 2.93 19.97 25.73
N LEU A 475 3.30 21.24 25.86
CA LEU A 475 2.38 22.38 25.75
C LEU A 475 1.73 22.42 24.36
N MET A 476 2.55 22.35 23.31
CA MET A 476 2.13 22.32 21.91
C MET A 476 1.17 21.15 21.65
N LYS A 477 1.52 19.93 22.08
CA LYS A 477 0.68 18.74 21.90
C LYS A 477 -0.63 18.79 22.70
N ASN A 478 -0.57 19.11 23.98
CA ASN A 478 -1.73 19.02 24.86
C ASN A 478 -2.74 20.16 24.65
N GLU A 479 -2.29 21.39 24.44
CA GLU A 479 -3.16 22.57 24.35
C GLU A 479 -3.44 23.04 22.91
N PHE A 480 -2.51 22.81 21.96
CA PHE A 480 -2.55 23.46 20.64
C PHE A 480 -2.74 22.49 19.45
N THR A 481 -2.27 21.24 19.50
CA THR A 481 -2.42 20.28 18.38
C THR A 481 -3.23 19.03 18.72
N GLN A 482 -3.84 18.94 19.91
CA GLN A 482 -4.70 17.81 20.32
C GLN A 482 -3.97 16.45 20.26
N GLY A 483 -2.68 16.44 20.58
CA GLY A 483 -1.78 15.28 20.54
C GLY A 483 -1.11 15.04 19.19
N MET A 484 -1.46 15.79 18.13
CA MET A 484 -0.83 15.62 16.82
C MET A 484 0.62 16.11 16.80
N ASP A 485 1.45 15.40 16.05
CA ASP A 485 2.86 15.73 15.83
C ASP A 485 3.03 16.73 14.68
N LEU A 486 4.11 17.52 14.70
CA LEU A 486 4.49 18.41 13.60
C LEU A 486 5.35 17.70 12.55
N LEU A 487 6.10 16.67 12.93
CA LEU A 487 6.99 15.91 12.07
C LEU A 487 6.21 14.84 11.31
N LYS A 488 6.22 14.92 9.97
CA LYS A 488 5.48 14.01 9.11
C LYS A 488 6.44 13.18 8.23
N PRO A 489 6.79 11.95 8.63
CA PRO A 489 7.55 11.04 7.78
C PRO A 489 6.67 10.56 6.61
N GLU A 490 7.24 10.62 5.40
CA GLU A 490 6.68 10.08 4.14
C GLU A 490 7.63 8.97 3.63
N THR A 491 7.52 8.57 2.36
CA THR A 491 8.34 7.47 1.79
C THR A 491 9.85 7.79 1.68
N THR A 492 10.25 9.06 1.64
CA THR A 492 11.64 9.51 1.39
C THR A 492 12.04 10.72 2.25
N ARG A 493 13.34 11.07 2.35
CA ARG A 493 13.83 12.16 3.24
C ARG A 493 13.27 13.52 2.79
N HIS A 494 13.44 13.83 1.51
CA HIS A 494 12.98 15.11 0.96
C HIS A 494 11.46 15.21 0.91
N ALA A 495 10.74 14.09 0.66
CA ALA A 495 9.29 14.06 0.79
C ALA A 495 8.84 14.36 2.23
N SER A 496 9.48 13.74 3.23
CA SER A 496 9.18 13.99 4.65
C SER A 496 9.40 15.45 5.03
N SER A 497 10.46 16.09 4.51
CA SER A 497 10.74 17.51 4.73
C SER A 497 9.63 18.41 4.19
N PHE A 498 9.15 18.19 2.96
CA PHE A 498 8.05 18.99 2.40
C PHE A 498 6.69 18.66 3.04
N ALA A 499 6.47 17.44 3.52
CA ALA A 499 5.26 17.08 4.28
C ALA A 499 5.24 17.66 5.69
N THR A 500 6.38 17.74 6.36
CA THR A 500 6.57 18.44 7.65
C THR A 500 6.35 19.95 7.47
N LEU A 501 6.86 20.54 6.38
CA LEU A 501 6.56 21.92 6.00
C LEU A 501 5.05 22.16 5.78
N GLN A 502 4.33 21.20 5.20
CA GLN A 502 2.87 21.26 5.07
C GLN A 502 2.17 21.22 6.43
N THR A 503 2.53 20.29 7.31
CA THR A 503 1.99 20.19 8.67
C THR A 503 2.22 21.46 9.50
N LEU A 504 3.37 22.13 9.34
CA LEU A 504 3.63 23.46 9.95
C LEU A 504 2.71 24.55 9.39
N MET A 505 2.43 24.54 8.09
CA MET A 505 1.49 25.48 7.45
C MET A 505 0.04 25.24 7.89
N ASP A 506 -0.35 23.98 8.08
CA ASP A 506 -1.68 23.59 8.55
C ASP A 506 -1.87 24.00 10.03
N HIS A 507 -0.86 23.79 10.88
CA HIS A 507 -0.85 24.21 12.28
C HIS A 507 -0.41 25.67 12.51
N LYS A 508 -0.24 26.48 11.47
CA LYS A 508 0.16 27.90 11.53
C LYS A 508 -0.64 28.74 12.55
N ALA A 509 -1.95 28.52 12.66
CA ALA A 509 -2.79 29.23 13.63
C ALA A 509 -2.46 28.80 15.08
N ASN A 510 -2.29 27.51 15.28
CA ASN A 510 -2.04 26.88 16.57
C ASN A 510 -0.63 27.23 17.08
N LEU A 511 0.37 27.22 16.19
CA LEU A 511 1.73 27.71 16.46
C LEU A 511 1.73 29.19 16.85
N ARG A 512 0.97 30.03 16.15
CA ARG A 512 0.83 31.45 16.53
C ARG A 512 0.20 31.62 17.91
N ALA A 513 -0.82 30.83 18.24
CA ALA A 513 -1.43 30.84 19.57
C ALA A 513 -0.46 30.33 20.67
N LEU A 514 0.35 29.30 20.39
CA LEU A 514 1.40 28.80 21.28
C LEU A 514 2.42 29.90 21.63
N PHE A 515 3.00 30.56 20.63
CA PHE A 515 3.95 31.67 20.81
C PHE A 515 3.28 33.00 21.26
N GLN A 516 1.96 33.01 21.47
CA GLN A 516 1.20 34.12 22.07
C GLN A 516 0.56 33.72 23.42
N SER A 517 0.81 32.49 23.91
CA SER A 517 0.25 31.99 25.16
C SER A 517 0.88 32.66 26.39
N ASN A 518 0.12 32.77 27.48
CA ASN A 518 0.67 33.23 28.76
C ASN A 518 1.84 32.35 29.21
N SER A 519 1.76 31.03 28.97
CA SER A 519 2.82 30.05 29.27
C SER A 519 4.13 30.36 28.53
N TRP A 520 4.06 30.80 27.26
CA TRP A 520 5.24 31.26 26.51
C TRP A 520 5.69 32.68 26.90
N ILE A 521 4.76 33.59 27.19
CA ILE A 521 5.09 34.98 27.55
C ILE A 521 5.81 35.05 28.91
N LEU A 522 5.47 34.16 29.84
CA LEU A 522 6.07 34.06 31.17
C LEU A 522 7.31 33.16 31.23
N SER A 523 7.71 32.50 30.13
CA SER A 523 8.89 31.63 30.10
C SER A 523 10.20 32.41 29.91
N GLN A 524 11.32 31.83 30.34
CA GLN A 524 12.65 32.36 30.08
C GLN A 524 13.05 32.06 28.62
N LYS A 525 12.71 32.98 27.72
CA LYS A 525 12.97 32.82 26.27
C LYS A 525 14.45 32.88 25.94
N SER A 526 14.98 31.83 25.31
CA SER A 526 16.32 31.83 24.69
C SER A 526 16.42 32.84 23.54
N GLU A 527 17.61 33.06 22.98
CA GLU A 527 17.75 33.85 21.76
C GLU A 527 17.07 33.17 20.56
N GLU A 528 17.29 31.87 20.37
CA GLU A 528 16.56 31.05 19.37
C GLU A 528 15.04 31.17 19.55
N GLY A 529 14.53 31.09 20.78
CA GLY A 529 13.10 31.28 21.08
C GLY A 529 12.56 32.64 20.62
N ARG A 530 13.35 33.71 20.82
CA ARG A 530 13.02 35.07 20.35
C ARG A 530 13.19 35.26 18.85
N GLU A 531 13.94 34.40 18.15
CA GLU A 531 13.96 34.35 16.69
C GLU A 531 12.74 33.59 16.14
N VAL A 532 12.46 32.39 16.65
CA VAL A 532 11.33 31.56 16.25
C VAL A 532 9.99 32.29 16.44
N GLU A 533 9.81 33.03 17.54
CA GLU A 533 8.65 33.90 17.74
C GLU A 533 8.46 34.93 16.61
N LYS A 534 9.55 35.55 16.13
CA LYS A 534 9.53 36.48 14.98
C LYS A 534 9.21 35.75 13.66
N ILE A 535 9.74 34.55 13.45
CA ILE A 535 9.48 33.73 12.26
C ILE A 535 7.99 33.35 12.21
N VAL A 536 7.42 32.83 13.30
CA VAL A 536 6.02 32.44 13.41
C VAL A 536 5.07 33.64 13.33
N ALA A 537 5.47 34.82 13.83
CA ALA A 537 4.74 36.06 13.62
C ALA A 537 4.76 36.50 12.14
N SER A 538 5.89 36.37 11.44
CA SER A 538 6.12 36.93 10.10
C SER A 538 5.10 36.49 9.04
N ALA A 539 4.27 37.43 8.59
CA ALA A 539 3.34 37.21 7.48
C ALA A 539 4.05 36.96 6.14
N ALA A 540 5.29 37.43 5.98
CA ALA A 540 6.09 37.19 4.78
C ALA A 540 6.60 35.75 4.73
N PHE A 541 7.09 35.20 5.85
CA PHE A 541 7.49 33.80 5.97
C PHE A 541 6.36 32.86 5.55
N TRP A 542 5.17 32.99 6.14
CA TRP A 542 4.04 32.11 5.79
C TRP A 542 3.54 32.27 4.34
N LYS A 543 3.72 33.43 3.69
CA LYS A 543 3.47 33.57 2.25
C LYS A 543 4.51 32.80 1.42
N LYS A 544 5.77 32.82 1.86
CA LYS A 544 6.87 32.04 1.25
C LYS A 544 6.63 30.53 1.39
N VAL A 545 6.29 30.06 2.60
CA VAL A 545 5.87 28.67 2.88
C VAL A 545 4.75 28.24 1.94
N GLN A 546 3.68 29.03 1.84
CA GLN A 546 2.54 28.71 0.96
C GLN A 546 2.91 28.70 -0.53
N TYR A 547 3.82 29.58 -0.98
CA TYR A 547 4.33 29.58 -2.36
C TYR A 547 5.15 28.32 -2.65
N VAL A 548 6.06 27.95 -1.75
CA VAL A 548 6.89 26.74 -1.87
C VAL A 548 5.98 25.50 -1.92
N LEU A 549 5.11 25.31 -0.93
CA LEU A 549 4.21 24.15 -0.88
C LEU A 549 3.34 24.02 -2.14
N LYS A 550 2.72 25.11 -2.61
CA LYS A 550 1.95 25.10 -3.87
C LYS A 550 2.79 24.75 -5.10
N SER A 551 4.08 25.05 -5.09
CA SER A 551 4.98 24.75 -6.22
C SER A 551 5.55 23.33 -6.19
N VAL A 552 5.59 22.72 -5.01
CA VAL A 552 6.20 21.40 -4.79
C VAL A 552 5.16 20.30 -4.65
N ASP A 553 3.93 20.61 -4.24
CA ASP A 553 2.85 19.61 -4.11
C ASP A 553 2.63 18.79 -5.39
N PRO A 554 2.61 19.34 -6.62
CA PRO A 554 2.45 18.51 -7.82
C PRO A 554 3.54 17.45 -8.00
N VAL A 555 4.77 17.68 -7.49
CA VAL A 555 5.85 16.68 -7.45
C VAL A 555 5.67 15.70 -6.28
N MET A 556 5.23 16.19 -5.11
CA MET A 556 4.86 15.33 -3.98
C MET A 556 3.75 14.35 -4.33
N GLN A 557 2.77 14.74 -5.15
CA GLN A 557 1.75 13.82 -5.63
C GLN A 557 2.35 12.69 -6.50
N VAL A 558 3.41 12.94 -7.29
CA VAL A 558 4.11 11.86 -8.03
C VAL A 558 4.69 10.82 -7.07
N ILE A 559 5.25 11.24 -5.92
CA ILE A 559 5.76 10.31 -4.90
C ILE A 559 4.61 9.60 -4.17
N ARG A 560 3.56 10.32 -3.75
CA ARG A 560 2.42 9.74 -3.02
C ARG A 560 1.65 8.71 -3.85
N MET A 561 1.46 8.96 -5.15
CA MET A 561 0.92 7.99 -6.12
C MET A 561 1.84 6.77 -6.37
N GLY A 562 3.03 6.72 -5.75
CA GLY A 562 3.89 5.54 -5.70
C GLY A 562 4.25 5.06 -4.28
N GLY A 563 3.63 5.61 -3.24
CA GLY A 563 4.06 5.45 -1.85
C GLY A 563 2.95 5.32 -0.80
N GLY A 564 1.67 5.39 -1.18
CA GLY A 564 0.54 5.24 -0.26
C GLY A 564 0.37 3.82 0.33
N ASP A 565 -0.27 3.70 1.50
CA ASP A 565 -0.37 2.45 2.29
C ASP A 565 -1.05 1.28 1.55
N GLY A 566 -2.04 1.55 0.68
CA GLY A 566 -2.63 0.55 -0.22
C GLY A 566 -1.61 -0.13 -1.16
N GLY A 567 -0.43 0.47 -1.29
CA GLY A 567 0.77 -0.20 -1.77
C GLY A 567 0.92 -0.22 -3.28
N GLU A 568 0.25 0.67 -3.99
CA GLU A 568 0.57 0.99 -5.38
C GLU A 568 1.94 1.64 -5.44
N ARG A 569 2.87 0.95 -6.09
CA ARG A 569 4.19 1.48 -6.42
C ARG A 569 4.04 2.30 -7.69
N LEU A 570 4.91 3.28 -7.89
CA LEU A 570 5.03 3.96 -9.18
C LEU A 570 5.15 2.90 -10.30
N TYR A 571 4.08 2.81 -11.08
CA TYR A 571 3.92 1.88 -12.19
C TYR A 571 4.41 2.56 -13.47
N LEU A 572 5.20 1.82 -14.26
CA LEU A 572 5.80 2.30 -15.49
C LEU A 572 4.77 2.91 -16.50
N PRO A 573 3.54 2.36 -16.67
CA PRO A 573 2.46 3.00 -17.45
C PRO A 573 2.06 4.42 -17.06
N TYR A 574 2.35 4.88 -15.85
CA TYR A 574 1.86 6.15 -15.31
C TYR A 574 2.94 7.16 -14.95
N ALA A 575 4.18 6.72 -14.70
CA ALA A 575 5.26 7.61 -14.24
C ALA A 575 5.55 8.81 -15.16
N TYR A 576 5.55 8.61 -16.49
CA TYR A 576 5.66 9.70 -17.47
C TYR A 576 4.47 10.66 -17.37
N GLY A 577 3.24 10.12 -17.39
CA GLY A 577 2.00 10.89 -17.33
C GLY A 577 1.88 11.74 -16.06
N TYR A 578 2.21 11.17 -14.89
CA TYR A 578 2.19 11.92 -13.63
C TYR A 578 3.21 13.07 -13.61
N MET A 579 4.44 12.89 -14.11
CA MET A 579 5.41 13.99 -14.14
C MET A 579 5.04 15.09 -15.16
N CYS A 580 4.41 14.71 -16.29
CA CYS A 580 3.80 15.69 -17.21
C CYS A 580 2.68 16.48 -16.53
N CYS A 581 1.76 15.80 -15.82
CA CYS A 581 0.72 16.44 -15.03
C CYS A 581 1.31 17.34 -13.93
N ALA A 582 2.40 16.93 -13.28
CA ALA A 582 3.09 17.72 -12.27
C ALA A 582 3.61 19.04 -12.85
N LYS A 583 4.36 19.01 -13.97
CA LYS A 583 4.84 20.22 -14.66
C LYS A 583 3.68 21.16 -15.00
N MET A 584 2.62 20.65 -15.62
CA MET A 584 1.44 21.44 -16.00
C MET A 584 0.68 22.00 -14.80
N GLY A 585 0.61 21.25 -13.69
CA GLY A 585 0.06 21.70 -12.42
C GLY A 585 0.80 22.90 -11.86
N ILE A 586 2.13 22.84 -11.75
CA ILE A 586 2.96 23.96 -11.26
C ILE A 586 2.76 25.22 -12.15
N LYS A 587 2.72 25.03 -13.48
CA LYS A 587 2.49 26.13 -14.42
C LYS A 587 1.12 26.79 -14.25
N SER A 588 0.05 25.98 -14.13
CA SER A 588 -1.32 26.46 -13.89
C SER A 588 -1.47 27.18 -12.55
N ILE A 589 -0.90 26.61 -11.47
CA ILE A 589 -0.89 27.19 -10.11
C ILE A 589 -0.28 28.60 -10.07
N HIS A 590 0.69 28.87 -10.93
CA HIS A 590 1.37 30.17 -11.05
C HIS A 590 0.79 31.08 -12.14
N SER A 591 -0.39 30.75 -12.67
CA SER A 591 -1.11 31.52 -13.69
C SER A 591 -0.28 31.74 -14.96
N ASP A 592 0.40 30.68 -15.41
CA ASP A 592 1.26 30.68 -16.60
C ASP A 592 2.47 31.66 -16.55
N ASP A 593 2.79 32.22 -15.38
CA ASP A 593 3.99 33.06 -15.21
C ASP A 593 5.28 32.23 -15.14
N ALA A 594 5.98 32.16 -16.27
CA ALA A 594 7.26 31.47 -16.42
C ALA A 594 8.36 31.95 -15.46
N ARG A 595 8.27 33.16 -14.89
CA ARG A 595 9.23 33.66 -13.89
C ARG A 595 9.05 32.94 -12.54
N LYS A 596 7.83 32.46 -12.24
CA LYS A 596 7.50 31.74 -11.00
C LYS A 596 7.77 30.23 -11.13
N TYR A 597 7.25 29.59 -12.17
CA TYR A 597 7.39 28.12 -12.34
C TYR A 597 8.71 27.70 -12.99
N GLY A 598 9.36 28.57 -13.76
CA GLY A 598 10.57 28.27 -14.53
C GLY A 598 11.73 27.69 -13.70
N PRO A 599 12.04 28.18 -12.48
CA PRO A 599 13.04 27.58 -11.60
C PRO A 599 12.76 26.11 -11.28
N PHE A 600 11.53 25.77 -10.90
CA PHE A 600 11.12 24.38 -10.61
C PHE A 600 11.17 23.49 -11.85
N TRP A 601 10.67 24.00 -13.00
CA TRP A 601 10.72 23.27 -14.27
C TRP A 601 12.15 22.94 -14.69
N ARG A 602 13.13 23.85 -14.50
CA ARG A 602 14.54 23.56 -14.82
C ARG A 602 15.11 22.43 -13.96
N VAL A 603 14.75 22.33 -12.67
CA VAL A 603 15.18 21.22 -11.81
C VAL A 603 14.52 19.90 -12.21
N ILE A 604 13.21 19.92 -12.48
CA ILE A 604 12.46 18.75 -12.97
C ILE A 604 13.10 18.25 -14.27
N ASP A 605 13.37 19.14 -15.23
CA ASP A 605 13.90 18.76 -16.53
C ASP A 605 15.36 18.33 -16.46
N TYR A 606 16.20 18.92 -15.60
CA TYR A 606 17.59 18.49 -15.41
C TYR A 606 17.70 17.02 -15.01
N HIS A 607 16.97 16.59 -13.96
CA HIS A 607 16.95 15.19 -13.53
C HIS A 607 16.15 14.32 -14.50
N TRP A 608 14.93 14.74 -14.81
CA TRP A 608 13.95 13.86 -15.43
C TRP A 608 14.10 13.78 -16.94
N ASN A 609 14.84 14.64 -17.65
CA ASN A 609 15.13 14.43 -19.08
C ASN A 609 15.85 13.08 -19.33
N SER A 610 16.64 12.60 -18.35
CA SER A 610 17.27 11.27 -18.38
C SER A 610 16.27 10.09 -18.30
N LEU A 611 15.04 10.35 -17.86
CA LEU A 611 13.94 9.38 -17.76
C LEU A 611 12.79 9.64 -18.76
N PHE A 612 12.44 10.90 -19.02
CA PHE A 612 11.37 11.33 -19.94
C PHE A 612 11.62 10.83 -21.35
N HIS A 613 12.87 10.80 -21.80
CA HIS A 613 13.23 10.34 -23.14
C HIS A 613 13.68 8.86 -23.19
N HIS A 614 13.62 8.15 -22.05
CA HIS A 614 13.91 6.72 -22.02
C HIS A 614 12.79 5.94 -22.73
N PRO A 615 13.08 5.14 -23.78
CA PRO A 615 12.07 4.52 -24.64
C PRO A 615 10.95 3.81 -23.90
N LEU A 616 11.32 3.04 -22.86
CA LEU A 616 10.40 2.23 -22.07
C LEU A 616 9.32 3.05 -21.34
N TYR A 617 9.64 4.28 -20.89
CA TYR A 617 8.68 5.15 -20.19
C TYR A 617 7.68 5.79 -21.19
N VAL A 618 8.16 6.27 -22.34
CA VAL A 618 7.27 6.85 -23.37
C VAL A 618 6.42 5.80 -24.07
N ALA A 619 6.96 4.59 -24.28
CA ALA A 619 6.20 3.47 -24.81
C ALA A 619 5.09 3.03 -23.82
N ALA A 620 5.39 2.98 -22.53
CA ALA A 620 4.40 2.68 -21.50
C ALA A 620 3.29 3.74 -21.42
N TYR A 621 3.62 5.04 -21.57
CA TYR A 621 2.63 6.12 -21.69
C TYR A 621 1.76 5.98 -22.94
N PHE A 622 2.35 5.65 -24.09
CA PHE A 622 1.61 5.44 -25.35
C PHE A 622 0.68 4.23 -25.31
N PHE A 623 1.12 3.12 -24.70
CA PHE A 623 0.32 1.91 -24.56
C PHE A 623 -0.69 1.97 -23.42
N ASN A 624 -0.64 2.96 -22.54
CA ASN A 624 -1.65 3.12 -21.48
C ASN A 624 -2.97 3.69 -22.05
N PRO A 625 -4.08 2.92 -22.06
CA PRO A 625 -5.34 3.35 -22.66
C PRO A 625 -5.99 4.52 -21.90
N ALA A 626 -5.69 4.68 -20.60
CA ALA A 626 -6.16 5.81 -19.79
C ALA A 626 -5.58 7.15 -20.26
N TYR A 627 -4.41 7.15 -20.90
CA TYR A 627 -3.82 8.34 -21.52
C TYR A 627 -4.07 8.40 -23.02
N ARG A 628 -3.84 7.31 -23.75
CA ARG A 628 -3.77 7.32 -25.23
C ARG A 628 -5.01 7.89 -25.92
N TYR A 629 -6.19 7.71 -25.32
CA TYR A 629 -7.47 8.13 -25.90
C TYR A 629 -8.04 9.41 -25.29
N ARG A 630 -7.28 10.15 -24.48
CA ARG A 630 -7.67 11.50 -24.01
C ARG A 630 -7.41 12.53 -25.10
N SER A 631 -8.16 13.63 -25.05
CA SER A 631 -7.99 14.79 -25.96
C SER A 631 -6.70 15.57 -25.73
N ASP A 632 -6.10 15.46 -24.54
CA ASP A 632 -4.82 16.08 -24.16
C ASP A 632 -3.62 15.12 -24.22
N PHE A 633 -3.73 14.01 -24.97
CA PHE A 633 -2.63 13.07 -25.16
C PHE A 633 -1.47 13.70 -25.96
N MET A 634 -0.29 13.82 -25.33
CA MET A 634 0.88 14.46 -25.91
C MET A 634 1.64 13.49 -26.83
N ALA A 635 1.19 13.41 -28.09
CA ALA A 635 1.77 12.57 -29.14
C ALA A 635 3.07 13.14 -29.75
N HIS A 636 4.06 13.47 -28.91
CA HIS A 636 5.36 13.98 -29.38
C HIS A 636 6.16 12.92 -30.17
N SER A 637 7.13 13.37 -30.97
CA SER A 637 7.90 12.49 -31.86
C SER A 637 8.81 11.52 -31.10
N GLU A 638 9.30 11.87 -29.91
CA GLU A 638 10.03 10.95 -29.05
C GLU A 638 9.15 9.79 -28.55
N VAL A 639 7.84 10.00 -28.40
CA VAL A 639 6.90 8.95 -27.96
C VAL A 639 6.77 7.87 -29.03
N VAL A 640 6.56 8.28 -30.29
CA VAL A 640 6.50 7.34 -31.43
C VAL A 640 7.87 6.67 -31.66
N ARG A 641 8.97 7.41 -31.52
CA ARG A 641 10.33 6.85 -31.62
C ARG A 641 10.57 5.78 -30.55
N GLY A 642 10.25 6.07 -29.29
CA GLY A 642 10.45 5.14 -28.17
C GLY A 642 9.57 3.89 -28.25
N VAL A 643 8.33 4.00 -28.75
CA VAL A 643 7.49 2.83 -29.07
C VAL A 643 8.17 1.91 -30.09
N ASN A 644 8.65 2.47 -31.20
CA ASN A 644 9.33 1.69 -32.25
C ASN A 644 10.63 1.06 -31.71
N GLU A 645 11.39 1.80 -30.92
CA GLU A 645 12.62 1.34 -30.29
C GLU A 645 12.36 0.19 -29.30
N CYS A 646 11.31 0.28 -28.47
CA CYS A 646 10.91 -0.82 -27.59
C CYS A 646 10.43 -2.07 -28.35
N ILE A 647 9.72 -1.92 -29.47
CA ILE A 647 9.32 -3.07 -30.30
C ILE A 647 10.56 -3.75 -30.88
N VAL A 648 11.53 -2.98 -31.40
CA VAL A 648 12.79 -3.53 -31.95
C VAL A 648 13.64 -4.22 -30.86
N ARG A 649 13.68 -3.65 -29.65
CA ARG A 649 14.53 -4.14 -28.55
C ARG A 649 13.92 -5.34 -27.80
N LEU A 650 12.61 -5.35 -27.57
CA LEU A 650 11.95 -6.35 -26.69
C LEU A 650 11.35 -7.55 -27.47
N GLU A 651 11.21 -7.47 -28.79
CA GLU A 651 10.84 -8.60 -29.64
C GLU A 651 12.03 -9.01 -30.54
N PRO A 652 12.67 -10.17 -30.32
CA PRO A 652 13.78 -10.62 -31.14
C PRO A 652 13.36 -11.10 -32.54
N ASP A 653 12.09 -11.51 -32.72
CA ASP A 653 11.58 -12.00 -34.01
C ASP A 653 11.22 -10.85 -34.96
N ASN A 654 11.92 -10.78 -36.09
CA ASN A 654 11.76 -9.68 -37.04
C ASN A 654 10.40 -9.65 -37.77
N ALA A 655 9.74 -10.81 -37.94
CA ALA A 655 8.40 -10.84 -38.52
C ALA A 655 7.36 -10.33 -37.51
N ARG A 656 7.48 -10.70 -36.23
CA ARG A 656 6.65 -10.17 -35.15
C ARG A 656 6.79 -8.66 -34.99
N ARG A 657 8.02 -8.11 -35.05
CA ARG A 657 8.24 -6.65 -35.05
C ARG A 657 7.42 -5.95 -36.12
N ILE A 658 7.49 -6.42 -37.36
CA ILE A 658 6.79 -5.83 -38.50
C ILE A 658 5.27 -5.92 -38.28
N THR A 659 4.76 -7.08 -37.85
CA THR A 659 3.34 -7.27 -37.53
C THR A 659 2.87 -6.36 -36.40
N ALA A 660 3.65 -6.21 -35.33
CA ALA A 660 3.34 -5.31 -34.21
C ALA A 660 3.30 -3.84 -34.66
N LEU A 661 4.27 -3.39 -35.47
CA LEU A 661 4.28 -2.05 -36.06
C LEU A 661 3.05 -1.81 -36.96
N MET A 662 2.66 -2.80 -37.77
CA MET A 662 1.45 -2.74 -38.62
C MET A 662 0.14 -2.72 -37.82
N GLN A 663 0.14 -3.17 -36.55
CA GLN A 663 -1.01 -3.14 -35.65
C GLN A 663 -1.17 -1.82 -34.89
N ILE A 664 -0.13 -0.96 -34.84
CA ILE A 664 -0.20 0.35 -34.14
C ILE A 664 -1.37 1.23 -34.63
N PRO A 665 -1.63 1.40 -35.95
CA PRO A 665 -2.73 2.22 -36.44
C PRO A 665 -4.08 1.82 -35.85
N ASP A 666 -4.35 0.53 -35.72
CA ASP A 666 -5.66 0.01 -35.28
C ASP A 666 -5.88 0.25 -33.78
N TYR A 667 -4.83 0.11 -32.96
CA TYR A 667 -4.84 0.59 -31.58
C TYR A 667 -5.06 2.11 -31.51
N THR A 668 -4.27 2.92 -32.22
CA THR A 668 -4.35 4.39 -32.13
C THR A 668 -5.68 4.98 -32.60
N SER A 669 -6.35 4.34 -33.56
CA SER A 669 -7.65 4.74 -34.07
C SER A 669 -8.83 4.07 -33.36
N ALA A 670 -8.59 3.31 -32.27
CA ALA A 670 -9.59 2.54 -31.55
C ALA A 670 -10.46 1.66 -32.48
N LYS A 671 -9.85 0.95 -33.43
CA LYS A 671 -10.55 0.03 -34.33
C LYS A 671 -10.76 -1.33 -33.67
N GLY A 672 -11.72 -2.09 -34.20
CA GLY A 672 -11.97 -3.46 -33.75
C GLY A 672 -12.29 -3.52 -32.26
N ASP A 673 -11.64 -4.44 -31.55
CA ASP A 673 -11.88 -4.71 -30.13
C ASP A 673 -11.65 -3.46 -29.25
N PHE A 674 -10.63 -2.65 -29.58
CA PHE A 674 -10.28 -1.41 -28.86
C PHE A 674 -11.36 -0.32 -28.91
N GLY A 675 -12.28 -0.40 -29.88
CA GLY A 675 -13.40 0.52 -30.09
C GLY A 675 -14.74 0.04 -29.53
N THR A 676 -14.79 -1.15 -28.92
CA THR A 676 -16.02 -1.68 -28.32
C THR A 676 -16.45 -0.85 -27.10
N GLU A 677 -17.75 -0.76 -26.83
CA GLU A 677 -18.28 -0.06 -25.63
C GLU A 677 -17.61 -0.54 -24.33
N LEU A 678 -17.34 -1.85 -24.25
CA LEU A 678 -16.62 -2.45 -23.11
C LEU A 678 -15.17 -1.93 -23.05
N ALA A 679 -14.41 -2.02 -24.15
CA ALA A 679 -13.02 -1.55 -24.19
C ALA A 679 -12.89 -0.03 -23.98
N ILE A 680 -13.91 0.76 -24.31
CA ILE A 680 -14.00 2.19 -24.00
C ILE A 680 -14.29 2.41 -22.51
N GLY A 681 -15.29 1.70 -21.96
CA GLY A 681 -15.70 1.82 -20.56
C GLY A 681 -14.68 1.31 -19.54
N THR A 682 -13.71 0.48 -19.95
CA THR A 682 -12.69 -0.10 -19.06
C THR A 682 -11.34 0.63 -19.08
N ARG A 683 -11.16 1.69 -19.90
CA ARG A 683 -9.84 2.34 -20.11
C ARG A 683 -9.20 2.91 -18.84
N THR A 684 -10.01 3.31 -17.88
CA THR A 684 -9.60 3.83 -16.55
C THR A 684 -9.80 2.83 -15.42
N GLU A 685 -10.65 1.83 -15.62
CA GLU A 685 -11.11 0.89 -14.57
C GLU A 685 -10.27 -0.39 -14.47
N LEU A 686 -9.46 -0.68 -15.49
CA LEU A 686 -8.54 -1.82 -15.53
C LEU A 686 -7.09 -1.34 -15.49
N ASP A 687 -6.24 -2.16 -14.85
CA ASP A 687 -4.79 -2.10 -15.04
C ASP A 687 -4.45 -2.13 -16.55
N PRO A 688 -3.51 -1.30 -17.05
CA PRO A 688 -3.21 -1.22 -18.47
C PRO A 688 -2.80 -2.55 -19.11
N ALA A 689 -2.03 -3.40 -18.42
CA ALA A 689 -1.65 -4.71 -18.96
C ALA A 689 -2.86 -5.67 -18.98
N ALA A 690 -3.73 -5.63 -17.97
CA ALA A 690 -4.98 -6.39 -17.94
C ALA A 690 -6.01 -5.92 -18.99
N TRP A 691 -6.05 -4.62 -19.30
CA TRP A 691 -6.84 -4.07 -20.41
C TRP A 691 -6.34 -4.59 -21.75
N TRP A 692 -5.02 -4.56 -21.98
CA TRP A 692 -4.42 -5.12 -23.18
C TRP A 692 -4.64 -6.62 -23.33
N GLN A 693 -4.56 -7.40 -22.24
CA GLN A 693 -4.87 -8.84 -22.27
C GLN A 693 -6.32 -9.14 -22.69
N GLN A 694 -7.27 -8.25 -22.35
CA GLN A 694 -8.70 -8.42 -22.69
C GLN A 694 -9.07 -7.87 -24.07
N HIS A 695 -8.49 -6.74 -24.48
CA HIS A 695 -8.94 -5.99 -25.66
C HIS A 695 -7.93 -5.97 -26.82
N GLY A 696 -6.68 -6.40 -26.61
CA GLY A 696 -5.65 -6.51 -27.65
C GLY A 696 -5.72 -7.77 -28.51
N ILE A 697 -6.79 -8.56 -28.45
CA ILE A 697 -6.86 -9.91 -29.02
C ILE A 697 -6.81 -9.95 -30.56
N SER A 698 -7.22 -8.87 -31.25
CA SER A 698 -7.04 -8.70 -32.70
C SER A 698 -5.60 -8.29 -33.09
N CYS A 699 -4.78 -7.88 -32.12
CA CYS A 699 -3.44 -7.31 -32.34
C CYS A 699 -2.38 -8.03 -31.50
N LEU A 700 -2.32 -9.37 -31.59
CA LEU A 700 -1.56 -10.23 -30.66
C LEU A 700 -0.07 -9.90 -30.51
N GLU A 701 0.62 -9.49 -31.58
CA GLU A 701 2.06 -9.20 -31.51
C GLU A 701 2.31 -7.84 -30.84
N LEU A 702 1.48 -6.84 -31.13
CA LEU A 702 1.50 -5.56 -30.40
C LEU A 702 1.05 -5.73 -28.94
N GLN A 703 0.04 -6.58 -28.69
CA GLN A 703 -0.42 -6.95 -27.35
C GLN A 703 0.72 -7.60 -26.54
N ARG A 704 1.52 -8.49 -27.15
CA ARG A 704 2.67 -9.13 -26.49
C ARG A 704 3.69 -8.09 -26.02
N VAL A 705 4.03 -7.12 -26.86
CA VAL A 705 4.96 -6.03 -26.50
C VAL A 705 4.34 -5.11 -25.46
N ALA A 706 3.10 -4.66 -25.65
CA ALA A 706 2.39 -3.78 -24.71
C ALA A 706 2.25 -4.42 -23.33
N VAL A 707 1.87 -5.70 -23.24
CA VAL A 707 1.76 -6.42 -21.96
C VAL A 707 3.12 -6.53 -21.27
N ARG A 708 4.22 -6.83 -21.99
CA ARG A 708 5.57 -6.87 -21.39
C ARG A 708 6.02 -5.50 -20.86
N ILE A 709 5.73 -4.41 -21.57
CA ILE A 709 6.07 -3.04 -21.13
C ILE A 709 5.22 -2.61 -19.93
N LEU A 710 3.89 -2.81 -20.01
CA LEU A 710 2.96 -2.28 -19.01
C LEU A 710 2.96 -3.07 -17.68
N SER A 711 3.40 -4.33 -17.70
CA SER A 711 3.42 -5.26 -16.54
C SER A 711 4.39 -4.89 -15.40
N HIS A 712 4.98 -3.70 -15.39
CA HIS A 712 6.20 -3.41 -14.62
C HIS A 712 6.14 -2.14 -13.76
N THR A 713 6.89 -2.17 -12.66
CA THR A 713 7.21 -0.98 -11.86
C THR A 713 8.41 -0.27 -12.46
N CYS A 714 8.56 1.02 -12.16
CA CYS A 714 9.75 1.80 -12.49
C CYS A 714 10.64 2.11 -11.26
N CYS A 715 10.39 1.46 -10.12
CA CYS A 715 11.08 1.75 -8.86
C CYS A 715 11.71 0.50 -8.22
N SER A 716 12.83 0.67 -7.54
CA SER A 716 13.30 -0.32 -6.57
C SER A 716 12.30 -0.44 -5.42
N VAL A 717 12.24 -1.61 -4.78
CA VAL A 717 11.38 -1.84 -3.62
C VAL A 717 12.27 -1.85 -2.40
N GLY A 718 12.20 -0.77 -1.63
CA GLY A 718 12.98 -0.57 -0.41
C GLY A 718 12.99 -1.82 0.47
N CYS A 719 14.16 -2.45 0.61
CA CYS A 719 14.43 -3.45 1.63
C CYS A 719 14.47 -2.75 2.99
N GLU A 720 13.32 -2.66 3.67
CA GLU A 720 13.13 -1.96 4.96
C GLU A 720 14.30 -2.19 5.94
N PRO A 721 15.20 -1.20 6.14
CA PRO A 721 16.44 -1.43 6.90
C PRO A 721 16.19 -1.84 8.35
N LYS A 722 15.08 -1.39 8.95
CA LYS A 722 14.53 -1.85 10.25
C LYS A 722 14.49 -3.38 10.45
N TRP A 723 14.48 -4.14 9.36
CA TRP A 723 14.41 -5.61 9.35
C TRP A 723 15.55 -6.23 8.53
N SER A 724 16.68 -5.52 8.43
CA SER A 724 17.95 -6.05 7.93
C SER A 724 18.39 -7.23 8.79
N VAL A 725 18.45 -8.43 8.20
CA VAL A 725 19.07 -9.61 8.84
C VAL A 725 20.56 -9.39 9.12
N TYR A 726 21.18 -8.42 8.44
CA TYR A 726 22.57 -8.03 8.66
C TYR A 726 22.74 -7.14 9.90
N ASP A 727 21.69 -6.42 10.32
CA ASP A 727 21.72 -5.57 11.51
C ASP A 727 21.34 -6.39 12.76
N GLN A 728 20.45 -7.38 12.61
CA GLN A 728 19.99 -8.27 13.68
C GLN A 728 20.95 -9.42 13.99
N VAL A 729 21.96 -9.67 13.15
CA VAL A 729 22.95 -10.74 13.32
C VAL A 729 24.34 -10.15 13.13
N SER A 730 24.73 -9.25 14.04
CA SER A 730 26.03 -8.57 14.03
C SER A 730 27.21 -9.54 14.11
N GLY A 731 28.37 -9.10 13.60
CA GLY A 731 29.63 -9.83 13.70
C GLY A 731 30.09 -10.54 12.42
N GLU A 732 31.40 -10.69 12.29
CA GLU A 732 32.05 -11.20 11.07
C GLU A 732 31.88 -12.72 10.90
N CYS A 733 31.13 -13.12 9.88
CA CYS A 733 31.02 -14.52 9.49
C CYS A 733 32.25 -14.98 8.68
N GLN A 734 33.39 -15.12 9.37
CA GLN A 734 34.67 -15.55 8.79
C GLN A 734 34.59 -16.94 8.13
N SER A 735 33.67 -17.82 8.55
CA SER A 735 33.51 -19.16 7.97
C SER A 735 32.58 -19.17 6.74
N ARG A 736 32.99 -19.92 5.71
CA ARG A 736 32.19 -20.15 4.48
C ARG A 736 30.80 -20.72 4.77
N PHE A 737 30.66 -21.53 5.82
CA PHE A 737 29.38 -22.09 6.26
C PHE A 737 28.46 -21.02 6.87
N ALA A 738 28.96 -20.22 7.82
CA ALA A 738 28.17 -19.17 8.45
C ALA A 738 27.73 -18.10 7.42
N ARG A 739 28.62 -17.72 6.48
CA ARG A 739 28.27 -16.82 5.36
C ARG A 739 27.21 -17.42 4.41
N LYS A 740 27.14 -18.75 4.25
CA LYS A 740 26.05 -19.41 3.52
C LYS A 740 24.75 -19.35 4.33
N SER A 741 24.79 -19.77 5.59
CA SER A 741 23.62 -19.76 6.48
C SER A 741 22.99 -18.35 6.62
N ARG A 742 23.80 -17.30 6.76
CA ARG A 742 23.33 -15.89 6.78
C ARG A 742 22.61 -15.49 5.48
N ARG A 743 23.06 -15.96 4.30
CA ARG A 743 22.38 -15.74 3.01
C ARG A 743 21.09 -16.54 2.88
N ASP A 744 21.11 -17.81 3.28
CA ASP A 744 19.94 -18.70 3.27
C ASP A 744 18.84 -18.14 4.22
N LEU A 745 19.24 -17.59 5.38
CA LEU A 745 18.37 -16.89 6.33
C LEU A 745 17.82 -15.57 5.76
N ALA A 746 18.67 -14.70 5.20
CA ALA A 746 18.22 -13.47 4.54
C ALA A 746 17.20 -13.76 3.42
N TYR A 747 17.46 -14.79 2.59
CA TYR A 747 16.54 -15.24 1.56
C TYR A 747 15.18 -15.65 2.12
N VAL A 748 15.13 -16.44 3.21
CA VAL A 748 13.86 -16.83 3.84
C VAL A 748 13.17 -15.61 4.46
N HIS A 749 13.90 -14.77 5.20
CA HIS A 749 13.36 -13.59 5.89
C HIS A 749 12.67 -12.61 4.92
N TYR A 750 13.37 -12.12 3.90
CA TYR A 750 12.81 -11.11 3.00
C TYR A 750 11.65 -11.68 2.19
N ASN A 751 11.71 -12.94 1.75
CA ASN A 751 10.61 -13.57 1.01
C ASN A 751 9.37 -13.85 1.88
N LEU A 752 9.52 -14.18 3.17
CA LEU A 752 8.38 -14.27 4.09
C LEU A 752 7.74 -12.88 4.31
N ARG A 753 8.52 -11.82 4.52
CA ARG A 753 7.98 -10.44 4.63
C ARG A 753 7.24 -9.99 3.37
N LEU A 754 7.82 -10.22 2.19
CA LEU A 754 7.18 -9.90 0.90
C LEU A 754 5.88 -10.69 0.70
N ARG A 755 5.84 -11.97 1.11
CA ARG A 755 4.63 -12.80 1.08
C ARG A 755 3.57 -12.31 2.05
N GLU A 756 3.93 -11.92 3.27
CA GLU A 756 2.97 -11.38 4.25
C GLU A 756 2.32 -10.08 3.74
N LYS A 757 3.13 -9.16 3.20
CA LYS A 757 2.62 -7.94 2.56
C LYS A 757 1.66 -8.23 1.40
N GLN A 758 1.93 -9.29 0.62
CA GLN A 758 1.02 -9.73 -0.44
C GLN A 758 -0.28 -10.35 0.12
N MET A 759 -0.21 -11.06 1.25
CA MET A 759 -1.39 -11.64 1.91
C MET A 759 -2.32 -10.55 2.45
N LYS A 760 -1.79 -9.59 3.23
CA LYS A 760 -2.57 -8.47 3.80
C LYS A 760 -3.33 -7.68 2.72
N ARG A 761 -2.67 -7.35 1.61
CA ARG A 761 -3.31 -6.71 0.43
C ARG A 761 -4.54 -7.46 -0.10
N ARG A 762 -4.48 -8.80 -0.17
CA ARG A 762 -5.61 -9.63 -0.67
C ARG A 762 -6.80 -9.71 0.29
N MET A 763 -6.62 -9.28 1.55
CA MET A 763 -7.65 -9.31 2.58
C MET A 763 -8.32 -7.93 2.76
N HIS A 764 -7.83 -6.89 2.09
CA HIS A 764 -8.24 -5.49 2.29
C HIS A 764 -8.17 -5.02 3.76
N ASP A 765 -7.25 -5.62 4.53
CA ASP A 765 -7.06 -5.37 5.95
C ASP A 765 -6.02 -4.26 6.16
N GLU A 766 -6.43 -3.02 5.84
CA GLU A 766 -5.70 -1.83 6.27
C GLU A 766 -5.98 -1.61 7.77
N GLY A 767 -5.07 -2.14 8.59
CA GLY A 767 -5.08 -1.96 10.03
C GLY A 767 -4.94 -0.48 10.44
N PRO A 768 -5.15 -0.17 11.73
CA PRO A 768 -5.08 1.21 12.21
C PRO A 768 -3.73 1.86 11.88
N PRO A 769 -3.70 3.18 11.60
CA PRO A 769 -2.50 3.89 11.16
C PRO A 769 -1.36 3.69 12.16
N GLN A 770 -0.16 3.45 11.64
CA GLN A 770 1.01 3.11 12.45
C GLN A 770 1.33 4.27 13.40
N SER A 771 1.53 3.95 14.68
CA SER A 771 2.02 4.91 15.67
C SER A 771 3.35 5.51 15.23
N LEU A 772 3.51 6.82 15.44
CA LEU A 772 4.71 7.57 15.05
C LEU A 772 5.97 6.85 15.54
N ASN A 773 6.82 6.42 14.61
CA ASN A 773 7.94 5.54 14.89
C ASN A 773 9.24 6.36 14.86
N HIS A 774 9.84 6.58 16.02
CA HIS A 774 11.01 7.46 16.18
C HIS A 774 12.17 7.12 15.22
N VAL A 775 12.46 5.84 15.00
CA VAL A 775 13.51 5.36 14.07
C VAL A 775 13.23 5.73 12.59
N LEU A 776 11.98 6.09 12.22
CA LEU A 776 11.71 6.73 10.92
C LEU A 776 11.99 8.23 10.94
N LEU A 777 11.70 8.93 12.04
CA LEU A 777 11.96 10.36 12.18
C LEU A 777 13.47 10.62 12.12
N ASP A 778 14.27 9.88 12.90
CA ASP A 778 15.73 10.03 12.95
C ASP A 778 16.38 9.80 11.56
N ARG A 779 15.81 8.89 10.76
CA ARG A 779 16.32 8.55 9.41
C ARG A 779 15.83 9.49 8.30
N LEU A 780 14.58 9.96 8.37
CA LEU A 780 13.93 10.72 7.28
C LEU A 780 13.87 12.23 7.54
N LEU A 781 14.02 12.63 8.80
CA LEU A 781 13.92 14.00 9.29
C LEU A 781 15.06 14.38 10.28
N PRO A 782 16.33 13.90 10.11
CA PRO A 782 17.41 14.22 11.05
C PRO A 782 17.62 15.74 11.18
N ASP A 783 17.45 16.47 10.08
CA ASP A 783 17.63 17.93 10.02
C ASP A 783 16.53 18.71 10.77
N TRP A 784 15.43 18.06 11.14
CA TRP A 784 14.27 18.65 11.82
C TRP A 784 14.20 18.30 13.30
N LEU A 785 14.91 17.24 13.71
CA LEU A 785 15.25 16.89 15.07
C LEU A 785 16.63 17.49 15.43
N VAL A 786 17.15 17.12 16.60
CA VAL A 786 18.52 17.43 17.02
C VAL A 786 19.38 16.16 16.93
N THR A 787 20.52 16.30 16.26
CA THR A 787 21.65 15.40 16.45
C THR A 787 22.18 15.57 17.87
N CYS A 788 22.40 14.48 18.60
CA CYS A 788 23.16 14.54 19.84
C CYS A 788 24.62 14.90 19.50
N GLU A 789 24.90 16.20 19.38
CA GLU A 789 26.19 16.73 19.79
C GLU A 789 26.40 16.25 21.23
N LYS A 790 27.61 15.77 21.52
CA LYS A 790 27.86 15.05 22.76
C LYS A 790 27.60 15.99 23.94
N GLU A 791 26.61 15.66 24.76
CA GLU A 791 26.59 16.12 26.13
C GLU A 791 27.86 15.52 26.77
N GLU A 792 28.87 16.37 26.98
CA GLU A 792 29.97 16.05 27.88
C GLU A 792 29.35 15.86 29.27
N GLU A 793 29.75 14.82 30.00
CA GLU A 793 29.12 14.44 31.28
C GLU A 793 29.52 15.42 32.40
N GLU A 794 28.99 16.65 32.33
CA GLU A 794 29.18 17.69 33.35
C GLU A 794 28.47 17.30 34.65
N GLY A 795 29.26 16.83 35.61
CA GLY A 795 29.09 17.15 37.03
C GLY A 795 27.83 16.60 37.70
N LEU A 796 27.81 15.29 37.96
CA LEU A 796 27.20 14.81 39.22
C LEU A 796 28.19 15.08 40.37
N GLU A 797 28.26 16.35 40.80
CA GLU A 797 28.87 16.71 42.09
C GLU A 797 27.90 16.32 43.21
N ASP A 798 28.02 15.09 43.70
CA ASP A 798 27.38 14.67 44.95
C ASP A 798 28.10 15.37 46.13
N GLU A 799 27.48 16.42 46.69
CA GLU A 799 27.90 16.99 47.98
C GLU A 799 27.72 15.95 49.10
N ASP A 800 28.81 15.44 49.68
CA ASP A 800 28.71 14.83 51.01
C ASP A 800 29.99 14.93 51.88
N GLY A 801 29.76 15.29 53.14
CA GLY A 801 30.58 15.03 54.34
C GLY A 801 32.10 15.05 54.27
N ALA A 802 32.71 16.19 54.62
CA ALA A 802 34.14 16.28 54.94
C ALA A 802 34.57 15.43 56.15
N GLU A 803 35.77 14.84 56.08
CA GLU A 803 36.61 14.52 57.24
C GLU A 803 38.08 14.82 56.90
N LYS A 804 38.89 15.16 57.91
CA LYS A 804 40.33 15.44 57.79
C LYS A 804 41.16 14.27 58.33
N ASP A 805 42.39 14.13 57.86
CA ASP A 805 43.55 13.96 58.75
C ASP A 805 44.85 14.36 58.04
N ASP A 806 45.88 14.71 58.83
CA ASP A 806 47.13 15.34 58.38
C ASP A 806 48.35 14.38 58.51
N GLN A 807 49.26 14.35 57.51
CA GLN A 807 50.70 13.97 57.58
C GLN A 807 51.30 14.23 56.17
N GLU A 808 52.31 15.08 55.96
CA GLU A 808 53.70 15.12 56.51
C GLU A 808 54.67 14.14 55.81
N ASP A 809 55.41 14.72 54.86
CA ASP A 809 56.88 14.69 54.68
C ASP A 809 57.64 13.45 54.12
N GLU A 810 58.53 13.80 53.16
CA GLU A 810 59.92 13.32 52.94
C GLU A 810 60.17 11.81 52.60
N GLU A 811 61.19 11.41 51.84
CA GLU A 811 62.37 12.09 51.30
C GLU A 811 62.81 11.48 49.94
N GLU A 812 63.87 12.08 49.38
CA GLU A 812 64.42 12.01 48.03
C GLU A 812 65.34 10.80 47.72
N GLU A 813 65.61 10.55 46.41
CA GLU A 813 66.88 10.08 45.79
C GLU A 813 66.64 9.71 44.30
N GLU A 814 67.49 9.97 43.30
CA GLU A 814 68.41 11.09 43.02
C GLU A 814 68.78 11.05 41.49
N ASN A 815 69.30 12.15 40.92
CA ASN A 815 70.14 12.22 39.69
C ASN A 815 69.52 11.89 38.30
N CYS A 816 69.97 12.47 37.16
CA CYS A 816 71.13 13.36 36.87
C CYS A 816 71.01 14.14 35.53
N TYR A 817 71.63 15.33 35.42
CA TYR A 817 72.17 16.02 34.20
C TYR A 817 71.24 16.41 33.01
N ASP A 818 71.44 17.50 32.23
CA ASP A 818 72.30 18.71 32.34
C ASP A 818 71.84 19.87 31.38
N ASP A 819 72.38 21.06 31.63
CA ASP A 819 72.46 22.38 30.94
C ASP A 819 71.78 22.76 29.58
N SER A 820 71.27 24.02 29.55
CA SER A 820 71.56 25.18 28.65
C SER A 820 71.92 25.07 27.14
N ALA A 821 71.79 26.10 26.27
CA ALA A 821 71.01 27.37 26.20
C ALA A 821 71.26 28.12 24.85
N ASN A 822 70.46 29.18 24.57
CA ASN A 822 70.80 30.42 23.80
C ASN A 822 71.01 30.45 22.24
N ASN A 823 70.22 31.34 21.58
CA ASN A 823 70.66 32.41 20.62
C ASN A 823 71.17 32.06 19.18
N VAL A 824 71.15 32.92 18.13
CA VAL A 824 70.63 34.31 17.88
C VAL A 824 70.51 34.60 16.35
N TYR A 825 69.45 35.33 15.92
CA TYR A 825 69.22 36.22 14.74
C TYR A 825 69.88 36.05 13.34
N GLY A 826 69.14 36.49 12.29
CA GLY A 826 69.69 36.94 11.00
C GLY A 826 68.62 37.33 9.94
N ASP A 827 68.53 38.61 9.55
CA ASP A 827 67.65 39.15 8.49
C ASP A 827 68.36 39.25 7.11
N GLY A 828 67.61 39.46 6.00
CA GLY A 828 68.18 39.87 4.71
C GLY A 828 67.21 39.83 3.51
N GLU A 829 67.04 40.97 2.83
CA GLU A 829 66.00 41.24 1.81
C GLU A 829 66.47 41.05 0.33
N ASP A 830 65.48 41.08 -0.59
CA ASP A 830 65.42 41.98 -1.78
C ASP A 830 65.58 41.48 -3.26
N ASN A 831 64.71 42.05 -4.12
CA ASN A 831 64.69 42.17 -5.62
C ASN A 831 64.64 40.90 -6.51
N VAL A 832 63.70 40.68 -7.48
CA VAL A 832 63.11 41.48 -8.60
C VAL A 832 63.88 41.33 -9.93
N ASP A 833 63.27 40.68 -10.96
CA ASP A 833 62.84 41.35 -12.22
C ASP A 833 62.03 40.46 -13.22
N VAL A 834 61.47 41.11 -14.25
CA VAL A 834 60.44 40.67 -15.24
C VAL A 834 60.96 39.90 -16.48
N TYR A 835 60.15 39.00 -17.06
CA TYR A 835 59.97 38.86 -18.53
C TYR A 835 58.64 38.14 -18.91
N ASN A 836 58.00 38.57 -20.01
CA ASN A 836 56.82 37.94 -20.63
C ASN A 836 57.23 37.09 -21.84
N ASP A 837 56.38 36.14 -22.27
CA ASP A 837 55.84 36.12 -23.65
C ASP A 837 54.58 35.21 -23.77
N ASP A 838 53.81 35.40 -24.85
CA ASP A 838 52.46 34.86 -25.12
C ASP A 838 52.44 33.57 -26.00
N LEU A 839 51.23 33.21 -26.50
CA LEU A 839 50.85 32.26 -27.59
C LEU A 839 50.42 30.85 -27.11
N SER A 840 49.17 30.35 -27.28
CA SER A 840 48.26 30.21 -28.46
C SER A 840 48.68 29.10 -29.43
N ASP A 841 47.82 28.26 -30.03
CA ASP A 841 46.37 28.00 -29.95
C ASP A 841 46.08 26.62 -30.63
N ASP A 842 44.82 26.18 -30.67
CA ASP A 842 44.18 25.19 -31.58
C ASP A 842 44.81 23.77 -31.82
N ASP A 843 44.10 22.72 -31.39
CA ASP A 843 43.49 21.68 -32.27
C ASP A 843 42.43 20.83 -31.49
#